data_AF-A0A7S3QCV0-F1
#
_entry.id   AF-A0A7S3QCV0-F1
#
_cell.length_a   1.000
_cell.length_b   1.000
_cell.length_c   1.000
_cell.angle_alpha   90.00
_cell.angle_beta   90.00
_cell.angle_gamma   90.00
#
_symmetry.space_group_name_H-M   'P 1'
#
loop_
_entity.id
_entity.type
_entity.pdbx_description
1 polymer ?
#
loop_
_entity_poly.entity_id
_entity_poly.type
_entity_poly.pdbx_seq_one_letter_code
_entity_poly.pdbx_strand_id
1 'polypeptide(L)'
;KKLKAHITSKVSSNRPLFKHYRLIQYPIMHSSVYSSYLEQSLRGDIEKSLAVVETILSNTRNPCLATPSQSHTYDDKFSLSVFLTNIALMAVCNVLMQMGLKKDDFQRLIDVVVVKKKLAATLRFESTETCTLVKEEIIKMEGPEVVKEGGDSLKNVFKSKKVITKVKQFHWKMDIRYRIYVYGGNDTSGSGEDSFTLRDETVSCEIITRGNKEPPARMLDLHARNPSPVDVSLTWLLKQMDASSLTAAYDIDRSAESCRTPRNNQETMEAEKHFNSIGNWCSQVSRYFIAKQKNVNILKLQDSVHTGLNQDGMDITLAARASDEVFNPVVPLFESHNDKKSEGDARLLMHDDSAEGGTETGTTSPILPASDISSFLTEQCRTMEEKIEALKKQGDSSSNTTDFMTSNEAILTLLCKHLIAIISIWNKSVNYIEDMLLTQLKDAIGKTVKSSDLDDFIRFHNERIFHEDFAPEPFCYSVRRPGFHPEGVVTIENVPDSVDKKDIHQAMTFTRKLETNHKLTPVFIPINAAASVEFRGDMFLHAWIMSKFNQRNKFELAARTRQFSSFLLILGKMTGPDGFEPAHAIILQNKDEIMIPLLMEDLPSAKEFKDAIESLSPEQQRFAKAFRSMKLALSVFGICIIQLKPQLEVLLGLPDKSLTKEIRLTQDLLSLFIDYQVPSDLLTFDGLSDMNATSKLLVVKNHVKSVMDMIKSAKEDELKEEAMKADMAHEMDDMVSNTMFLSSRKKMCAAVPQQMMARRSMMSLEAESSSEEEEVEDDDNNEECEVNGRSLEAQSQETQEYKGGKSSSSSSTTNSSIEFTNIPKKLNAAFEKFSADEVYGGVMRTTTFKTGEKWRKSYQPNLLSSIKTKAFYVDDQKREKNKALDLLDALSRSGSLPIACAELHIIVASTHSFEQSVVDTVVKKNVNPIEKIERSHLVVASLIHDVGLEKLLRSTHELKRIVGHSPLLLDNSSTRGLIDNNE
;
A
#
# COMPACT_ATOMS: atom_id res chain seq x y z
N LYS A 1 39.31 -0.47 -34.59
CA LYS A 1 39.64 0.75 -35.35
C LYS A 1 38.35 1.57 -35.53
N LYS A 2 38.41 2.87 -35.21
CA LYS A 2 37.32 3.88 -35.07
C LYS A 2 36.70 3.97 -33.68
N LEU A 3 37.39 4.74 -32.81
CA LEU A 3 36.85 5.35 -31.60
C LEU A 3 37.47 6.75 -31.51
N LYS A 4 36.74 7.77 -31.98
CA LYS A 4 36.93 9.20 -31.66
C LYS A 4 35.87 10.04 -32.39
N ALA A 5 35.36 11.04 -31.67
CA ALA A 5 34.52 12.16 -32.09
C ALA A 5 32.98 11.97 -32.06
N HIS A 6 32.33 12.41 -30.97
CA HIS A 6 31.43 13.57 -30.98
C HIS A 6 30.70 13.70 -29.63
N ILE A 7 31.19 14.56 -28.74
CA ILE A 7 30.37 15.21 -27.72
C ILE A 7 30.75 16.69 -27.71
N THR A 8 29.90 17.49 -28.37
CA THR A 8 29.79 18.92 -28.12
C THR A 8 28.34 19.36 -28.37
N SER A 9 27.80 20.04 -27.36
CA SER A 9 26.88 21.19 -27.43
C SER A 9 25.54 21.04 -26.71
N LYS A 10 25.24 22.14 -25.99
CA LYS A 10 23.95 22.65 -25.49
C LYS A 10 23.48 22.16 -24.12
N VAL A 11 24.09 22.77 -23.09
CA VAL A 11 23.41 23.07 -21.82
C VAL A 11 22.66 24.39 -21.99
N SER A 12 21.33 24.32 -21.93
CA SER A 12 20.41 25.46 -21.81
C SER A 12 19.82 25.45 -20.41
N SER A 13 19.90 26.60 -19.76
CA SER A 13 19.35 26.98 -18.46
C SER A 13 17.84 26.74 -18.33
N ASN A 14 17.43 26.05 -17.27
CA ASN A 14 16.29 26.35 -16.39
C ASN A 14 15.87 25.09 -15.61
N ARG A 15 16.23 25.00 -14.32
CA ARG A 15 15.51 24.16 -13.36
C ARG A 15 15.42 24.89 -12.00
N PRO A 16 14.23 24.92 -11.38
CA PRO A 16 13.99 25.65 -10.14
C PRO A 16 14.60 24.92 -8.93
N LEU A 17 14.95 25.71 -7.93
CA LEU A 17 15.38 25.32 -6.58
C LEU A 17 14.31 24.43 -5.91
N PHE A 18 14.43 23.10 -6.05
CA PHE A 18 13.74 22.16 -5.17
C PHE A 18 14.71 21.60 -4.13
N LYS A 19 14.33 21.87 -2.87
CA LYS A 19 14.89 21.40 -1.60
C LYS A 19 15.43 19.96 -1.72
N HIS A 20 16.71 19.76 -1.43
CA HIS A 20 17.26 18.44 -1.10
C HIS A 20 16.79 18.03 0.31
N TYR A 21 15.50 17.76 0.47
CA TYR A 21 15.06 16.81 1.49
C TYR A 21 15.34 15.42 0.91
N ARG A 22 16.48 14.82 1.27
CA ARG A 22 16.54 13.36 1.35
C ARG A 22 15.68 12.96 2.55
N LEU A 23 14.36 12.99 2.35
CA LEU A 23 13.52 11.97 2.96
C LEU A 23 14.12 10.66 2.46
N ILE A 24 14.66 9.86 3.36
CA ILE A 24 15.02 8.48 3.07
C ILE A 24 13.69 7.76 2.82
N GLN A 25 13.15 7.93 1.61
CA GLN A 25 12.19 6.99 1.07
C GLN A 25 13.00 5.74 0.77
N TYR A 26 12.84 4.75 1.65
CA TYR A 26 13.32 3.41 1.40
C TYR A 26 12.75 2.95 0.06
N PRO A 27 13.59 2.62 -0.94
CA PRO A 27 13.08 2.01 -2.16
C PRO A 27 12.42 0.68 -1.78
N ILE A 28 11.24 0.41 -2.34
CA ILE A 28 10.54 -0.87 -2.21
C ILE A 28 11.38 -1.92 -2.95
N MET A 29 12.40 -2.43 -2.28
CA MET A 29 13.26 -3.52 -2.71
C MET A 29 12.84 -4.78 -1.96
N HIS A 30 12.90 -5.94 -2.61
CA HIS A 30 12.62 -7.24 -1.98
C HIS A 30 13.43 -7.42 -0.67
N SER A 31 12.75 -7.83 0.40
CA SER A 31 13.29 -7.93 1.78
C SER A 31 14.65 -8.67 1.89
N SER A 32 14.87 -9.70 1.06
CA SER A 32 16.15 -10.45 1.02
C SER A 32 17.34 -9.65 0.48
N VAL A 33 17.12 -8.70 -0.43
CA VAL A 33 18.19 -7.86 -0.99
C VAL A 33 18.52 -6.72 -0.01
N TYR A 34 17.52 -6.27 0.74
CA TYR A 34 17.65 -5.22 1.74
C TYR A 34 18.46 -5.66 2.96
N SER A 35 18.21 -6.88 3.48
CA SER A 35 18.95 -7.47 4.61
C SER A 35 20.45 -7.60 4.33
N SER A 36 20.81 -8.25 3.23
CA SER A 36 22.21 -8.43 2.81
C SER A 36 22.91 -7.09 2.55
N TYR A 37 22.21 -6.11 1.98
CA TYR A 37 22.76 -4.77 1.78
C TYR A 37 23.02 -4.03 3.11
N LEU A 38 22.13 -4.18 4.08
CA LEU A 38 22.22 -3.50 5.37
C LEU A 38 23.33 -4.09 6.24
N GLU A 39 23.46 -5.42 6.27
CA GLU A 39 24.60 -6.11 6.89
C GLU A 39 25.93 -5.73 6.22
N GLN A 40 26.00 -5.78 4.89
CA GLN A 40 27.23 -5.45 4.17
C GLN A 40 27.62 -3.98 4.33
N SER A 41 26.64 -3.06 4.31
CA SER A 41 26.89 -1.64 4.57
C SER A 41 27.32 -1.40 6.02
N LEU A 42 26.69 -2.04 7.00
CA LEU A 42 27.06 -1.91 8.41
C LEU A 42 28.47 -2.45 8.65
N ARG A 43 28.78 -3.62 8.10
CA ARG A 43 30.10 -4.25 8.23
C ARG A 43 31.20 -3.37 7.64
N GLY A 44 30.98 -2.77 6.47
CA GLY A 44 31.92 -1.83 5.88
C GLY A 44 32.17 -0.58 6.73
N ASP A 45 31.14 -0.07 7.41
CA ASP A 45 31.26 1.12 8.26
C ASP A 45 31.91 0.82 9.62
N ILE A 46 31.74 -0.40 10.13
CA ILE A 46 32.19 -0.80 11.46
C ILE A 46 33.56 -1.50 11.45
N GLU A 47 34.02 -2.03 10.31
CA GLU A 47 35.26 -2.82 10.22
C GLU A 47 36.48 -2.15 10.89
N LYS A 48 36.65 -0.84 10.69
CA LYS A 48 37.71 -0.07 11.34
C LYS A 48 37.53 0.02 12.86
N SER A 49 36.31 0.31 13.32
CA SER A 49 36.01 0.36 14.76
C SER A 49 36.16 -1.02 15.41
N LEU A 50 35.77 -2.10 14.71
CA LEU A 50 35.88 -3.46 15.22
C LEU A 50 37.35 -3.87 15.42
N ALA A 51 38.25 -3.53 14.48
CA ALA A 51 39.68 -3.77 14.65
C ALA A 51 40.28 -3.02 15.87
N VAL A 52 39.81 -1.80 16.13
CA VAL A 52 40.20 -1.04 17.33
C VAL A 52 39.66 -1.69 18.60
N VAL A 53 38.38 -2.13 18.61
CA VAL A 53 37.79 -2.83 19.76
C VAL A 53 38.49 -4.14 20.06
N GLU A 54 38.80 -4.94 19.03
CA GLU A 54 39.62 -6.15 19.19
C GLU A 54 40.96 -5.81 19.83
N THR A 55 41.61 -4.71 19.45
CA THR A 55 42.86 -4.28 20.08
C THR A 55 42.67 -3.92 21.57
N ILE A 56 41.62 -3.16 21.91
CA ILE A 56 41.31 -2.75 23.30
C ILE A 56 41.04 -3.96 24.20
N LEU A 57 40.28 -4.94 23.69
CA LEU A 57 39.78 -6.07 24.49
C LEU A 57 40.58 -7.37 24.32
N SER A 58 41.50 -7.46 23.35
CA SER A 58 42.25 -8.67 22.97
C SER A 58 42.91 -9.44 24.11
N ASN A 59 43.32 -8.74 25.17
CA ASN A 59 44.00 -9.35 26.31
C ASN A 59 43.03 -9.97 27.34
N THR A 60 41.73 -9.67 27.24
CA THR A 60 40.73 -9.98 28.28
C THR A 60 39.50 -10.70 27.74
N ARG A 61 39.12 -10.47 26.48
CA ARG A 61 37.89 -11.00 25.87
C ARG A 61 38.05 -11.30 24.39
N ASN A 62 37.08 -12.02 23.84
CA ASN A 62 36.94 -12.29 22.42
C ASN A 62 35.67 -11.63 21.86
N PRO A 63 35.63 -10.29 21.70
CA PRO A 63 34.49 -9.61 21.11
C PRO A 63 34.36 -9.97 19.64
N CYS A 64 33.15 -10.24 19.18
CA CYS A 64 32.84 -10.45 17.78
C CYS A 64 31.54 -9.74 17.42
N LEU A 65 31.34 -9.43 16.13
CA LEU A 65 30.08 -8.86 15.68
C LEU A 65 28.94 -9.80 16.09
N ALA A 66 27.88 -9.25 16.69
CA ALA A 66 26.69 -10.01 17.02
C ALA A 66 26.12 -10.61 15.73
N THR A 67 25.92 -11.92 15.66
CA THR A 67 25.40 -12.59 14.47
C THR A 67 24.23 -13.52 14.80
N PRO A 68 23.33 -13.79 13.83
CA PRO A 68 22.21 -14.73 14.00
C PRO A 68 22.64 -16.12 14.50
N SER A 69 23.85 -16.56 14.13
CA SER A 69 24.38 -17.91 14.36
C SER A 69 24.99 -18.14 15.74
N GLN A 70 25.24 -17.08 16.51
CA GLN A 70 25.79 -17.19 17.86
C GLN A 70 24.70 -17.58 18.86
N SER A 71 25.08 -18.30 19.92
CA SER A 71 24.17 -18.66 21.01
C SER A 71 23.79 -17.42 21.83
N HIS A 72 22.52 -17.01 21.76
CA HIS A 72 21.97 -15.91 22.54
C HIS A 72 20.46 -16.09 22.72
N THR A 73 19.89 -15.43 23.71
CA THR A 73 18.45 -15.42 24.00
C THR A 73 17.76 -14.22 23.32
N TYR A 74 16.42 -14.21 23.34
CA TYR A 74 15.66 -13.04 22.91
C TYR A 74 15.94 -11.82 23.81
N ASP A 75 16.19 -12.05 25.10
CA ASP A 75 16.49 -11.00 26.08
C ASP A 75 17.79 -10.27 25.78
N ASP A 76 18.80 -11.01 25.33
CA ASP A 76 20.09 -10.43 24.95
C ASP A 76 19.99 -9.40 23.81
N LYS A 77 18.94 -9.47 22.99
CA LYS A 77 18.71 -8.49 21.90
C LYS A 77 18.23 -7.15 22.43
N PHE A 78 17.46 -7.15 23.51
CA PHE A 78 17.04 -5.92 24.19
C PHE A 78 18.22 -5.30 24.90
N SER A 79 18.97 -6.08 25.68
CA SER A 79 20.13 -5.54 26.37
C SER A 79 21.23 -5.13 25.38
N LEU A 80 21.34 -5.73 24.18
CA LEU A 80 22.21 -5.21 23.11
C LEU A 80 21.74 -3.84 22.60
N SER A 81 20.43 -3.65 22.37
CA SER A 81 19.87 -2.35 21.97
C SER A 81 20.07 -1.27 23.04
N VAL A 82 19.87 -1.62 24.31
CA VAL A 82 20.12 -0.76 25.47
C VAL A 82 21.61 -0.41 25.56
N PHE A 83 22.50 -1.40 25.45
CA PHE A 83 23.95 -1.21 25.45
C PHE A 83 24.41 -0.24 24.35
N LEU A 84 23.96 -0.46 23.10
CA LEU A 84 24.27 0.41 21.96
C LEU A 84 23.77 1.84 22.17
N THR A 85 22.59 2.00 22.76
CA THR A 85 21.97 3.30 22.97
C THR A 85 22.66 4.07 24.10
N ASN A 86 23.02 3.40 25.19
CA ASN A 86 23.81 3.99 26.27
C ASN A 86 25.21 4.41 25.79
N ILE A 87 25.89 3.60 24.98
CA ILE A 87 27.17 4.00 24.36
C ILE A 87 26.98 5.22 23.45
N ALA A 88 25.96 5.23 22.59
CA ALA A 88 25.71 6.35 21.69
C ALA A 88 25.41 7.66 22.45
N LEU A 89 24.62 7.59 23.52
CA LEU A 89 24.31 8.73 24.40
C LEU A 89 25.60 9.30 25.02
N MET A 90 26.44 8.45 25.59
CA MET A 90 27.71 8.86 26.17
C MET A 90 28.68 9.42 25.12
N ALA A 91 28.74 8.78 23.95
CA ALA A 91 29.59 9.23 22.85
C ALA A 91 29.18 10.61 22.31
N VAL A 92 27.87 10.90 22.27
CA VAL A 92 27.34 12.24 21.94
C VAL A 92 27.70 13.26 23.03
N CYS A 93 27.59 12.89 24.31
CA CYS A 93 27.99 13.76 25.42
C CYS A 93 29.49 14.11 25.35
N ASN A 94 30.36 13.14 25.06
CA ASN A 94 31.79 13.38 24.87
C ASN A 94 32.08 14.38 23.76
N VAL A 95 31.36 14.30 22.63
CA VAL A 95 31.48 15.28 21.53
C VAL A 95 31.01 16.67 21.97
N LEU A 96 29.90 16.78 22.71
CA LEU A 96 29.42 18.05 23.25
C LEU A 96 30.41 18.69 24.25
N MET A 97 31.07 17.86 25.07
CA MET A 97 32.13 18.34 25.96
C MET A 97 33.32 18.89 25.16
N GLN A 98 33.74 18.20 24.11
CA GLN A 98 34.82 18.66 23.20
C GLN A 98 34.41 19.89 22.36
N MET A 99 33.10 20.12 22.16
CA MET A 99 32.61 21.35 21.55
C MET A 99 32.74 22.58 22.46
N GLY A 100 32.83 22.39 23.79
CA GLY A 100 33.02 23.46 24.78
C GLY A 100 32.16 23.35 26.03
N LEU A 101 31.36 22.30 26.19
CA LEU A 101 30.51 22.12 27.37
C LEU A 101 31.32 21.57 28.55
N LYS A 102 31.60 22.39 29.56
CA LYS A 102 32.37 21.95 30.73
C LYS A 102 31.59 20.92 31.55
N LYS A 103 32.32 20.04 32.23
CA LYS A 103 31.73 19.00 33.09
C LYS A 103 30.83 19.58 34.19
N ASP A 104 31.24 20.68 34.83
CA ASP A 104 30.46 21.35 35.88
C ASP A 104 29.18 21.98 35.34
N ASP A 105 29.23 22.55 34.12
CA ASP A 105 28.08 23.14 33.45
C ASP A 105 27.09 22.05 32.99
N PHE A 106 27.61 20.91 32.53
CA PHE A 106 26.82 19.73 32.19
C PHE A 106 26.08 19.16 33.41
N GLN A 107 26.75 19.03 34.55
CA GLN A 107 26.12 18.61 35.81
C GLN A 107 24.99 19.57 36.22
N ARG A 108 25.23 20.88 36.14
CA ARG A 108 24.19 21.89 36.45
C ARG A 108 22.98 21.78 35.51
N LEU A 109 23.20 21.54 34.22
CA LEU A 109 22.11 21.32 33.26
C LEU A 109 21.29 20.08 33.61
N ILE A 110 21.94 18.97 34.00
CA ILE A 110 21.24 17.77 34.47
C ILE A 110 20.44 18.07 35.74
N ASP A 111 21.02 18.77 36.71
CA ASP A 111 20.32 19.12 37.95
C ASP A 111 19.08 20.00 37.69
N VAL A 112 19.18 20.95 36.76
CA VAL A 112 18.06 21.85 36.41
C VAL A 112 16.96 21.11 35.66
N VAL A 113 17.31 20.24 34.71
CA VAL A 113 16.35 19.54 33.83
C VAL A 113 15.74 18.31 34.52
N VAL A 114 16.57 17.48 35.17
CA VAL A 114 16.20 16.17 35.72
C VAL A 114 15.74 16.29 37.17
N VAL A 115 16.57 16.87 38.04
CA VAL A 115 16.31 16.92 39.49
C VAL A 115 15.25 17.96 39.81
N LYS A 116 15.40 19.18 39.28
CA LYS A 116 14.47 20.29 39.54
C LYS A 116 13.22 20.24 38.64
N LYS A 117 13.24 19.51 37.51
CA LYS A 117 12.16 19.43 36.50
C LYS A 117 11.62 20.80 36.06
N LYS A 118 12.46 21.84 36.04
CA LYS A 118 12.01 23.24 35.89
C LYS A 118 11.99 23.74 34.45
N LEU A 119 12.97 23.38 33.63
CA LEU A 119 13.21 24.02 32.33
C LEU A 119 13.59 22.98 31.26
N ALA A 120 13.21 23.26 30.01
CA ALA A 120 13.73 22.54 28.84
C ALA A 120 15.08 23.15 28.44
N ALA A 121 16.09 22.32 28.15
CA ALA A 121 17.38 22.79 27.65
C ALA A 121 17.43 22.74 26.12
N THR A 122 17.85 23.84 25.49
CA THR A 122 17.98 23.99 24.04
C THR A 122 19.38 24.47 23.67
N LEU A 123 20.03 23.78 22.73
CA LEU A 123 21.29 24.17 22.12
C LEU A 123 21.00 25.03 20.88
N ARG A 124 21.60 26.22 20.82
CA ARG A 124 21.43 27.17 19.73
C ARG A 124 22.75 27.47 19.04
N PHE A 125 22.71 27.52 17.72
CA PHE A 125 23.74 28.13 16.88
C PHE A 125 23.18 29.41 16.28
N GLU A 126 23.85 30.53 16.51
CA GLU A 126 23.55 31.81 15.88
C GLU A 126 24.81 32.38 15.23
N SER A 127 24.65 33.09 14.13
CA SER A 127 25.73 33.85 13.53
C SER A 127 25.27 35.20 13.00
N THR A 128 26.17 36.16 13.06
CA THR A 128 25.99 37.53 12.58
C THR A 128 27.10 37.84 11.60
N GLU A 129 26.73 38.34 10.44
CA GLU A 129 27.64 38.53 9.31
C GLU A 129 27.76 40.01 8.96
N THR A 130 28.99 40.52 8.86
CA THR A 130 29.23 41.92 8.50
C THR A 130 30.28 42.04 7.41
N CYS A 131 29.95 42.74 6.32
CA CYS A 131 30.86 43.01 5.19
C CYS A 131 31.20 44.50 5.13
N THR A 132 32.49 44.84 5.18
CA THR A 132 32.98 46.22 5.14
C THR A 132 33.98 46.42 4.02
N LEU A 133 33.91 47.55 3.31
CA LEU A 133 34.88 47.91 2.27
C LEU A 133 36.13 48.51 2.93
N VAL A 134 37.28 47.88 2.73
CA VAL A 134 38.56 48.29 3.35
C VAL A 134 39.36 49.21 2.43
N LYS A 135 39.48 48.87 1.13
CA LYS A 135 40.36 49.59 0.20
C LYS A 135 39.85 49.56 -1.25
N GLU A 136 40.01 50.67 -1.98
CA GLU A 136 39.84 50.74 -3.44
C GLU A 136 41.21 50.96 -4.11
N GLU A 137 41.57 50.16 -5.13
CA GLU A 137 42.87 50.23 -5.80
C GLU A 137 42.72 50.10 -7.33
N ILE A 138 43.49 50.84 -8.13
CA ILE A 138 43.42 50.79 -9.60
C ILE A 138 44.63 50.03 -10.13
N ILE A 139 44.41 48.83 -10.66
CA ILE A 139 45.47 47.99 -11.23
C ILE A 139 45.43 48.07 -12.76
N LYS A 140 46.61 48.16 -13.38
CA LYS A 140 46.77 48.08 -14.84
C LYS A 140 46.94 46.62 -15.23
N MET A 141 46.05 46.09 -16.06
CA MET A 141 46.15 44.71 -16.57
C MET A 141 46.48 44.72 -18.06
N GLU A 142 47.43 43.86 -18.46
CA GLU A 142 47.73 43.61 -19.87
C GLU A 142 46.67 42.67 -20.46
N GLY A 143 45.94 43.11 -21.48
CA GLY A 143 44.98 42.29 -22.23
C GLY A 143 45.65 41.43 -23.30
N PRO A 144 44.92 40.48 -23.91
CA PRO A 144 45.46 39.56 -24.90
C PRO A 144 46.04 40.29 -26.11
N GLU A 145 47.16 39.77 -26.60
CA GLU A 145 47.94 40.35 -27.69
C GLU A 145 47.18 40.21 -29.02
N VAL A 146 46.66 41.32 -29.56
CA VAL A 146 46.01 41.31 -30.87
C VAL A 146 47.07 41.49 -31.95
N VAL A 147 47.38 40.42 -32.68
CA VAL A 147 48.22 40.47 -33.87
C VAL A 147 47.36 40.96 -35.04
N LYS A 148 47.73 42.10 -35.65
CA LYS A 148 47.17 42.51 -36.95
C LYS A 148 48.11 42.04 -38.06
N GLU A 149 47.62 41.21 -38.98
CA GLU A 149 48.33 40.90 -40.23
C GLU A 149 48.23 42.09 -41.18
N GLY A 150 49.40 42.63 -41.57
CA GLY A 150 49.52 43.59 -42.67
C GLY A 150 50.15 42.89 -43.88
N GLY A 151 49.49 42.99 -45.03
CA GLY A 151 49.84 42.26 -46.24
C GLY A 151 51.05 42.79 -47.03
N ASP A 152 51.63 41.82 -47.72
CA ASP A 152 52.45 41.81 -48.94
C ASP A 152 53.97 42.07 -48.90
N SER A 153 54.67 41.07 -49.44
CA SER A 153 56.03 40.98 -49.98
C SER A 153 57.26 41.32 -49.10
N LEU A 154 57.90 40.23 -48.65
CA LEU A 154 59.33 40.00 -48.36
C LEU A 154 60.00 40.50 -47.06
N LYS A 155 59.31 41.16 -46.12
CA LYS A 155 59.74 41.25 -44.70
C LYS A 155 58.53 41.35 -43.77
N ASN A 156 58.10 40.24 -43.16
CA ASN A 156 57.05 40.24 -42.14
C ASN A 156 57.57 40.87 -40.83
N VAL A 157 57.23 42.13 -40.58
CA VAL A 157 57.38 42.77 -39.26
C VAL A 157 56.05 42.66 -38.52
N PHE A 158 55.94 41.73 -37.58
CA PHE A 158 54.81 41.64 -36.66
C PHE A 158 54.91 42.79 -35.64
N LYS A 159 53.97 43.75 -35.69
CA LYS A 159 53.80 44.72 -34.60
C LYS A 159 52.68 44.24 -33.69
N SER A 160 53.04 43.69 -32.54
CA SER A 160 52.07 43.45 -31.48
C SER A 160 51.76 44.75 -30.74
N LYS A 161 50.48 44.98 -30.43
CA LYS A 161 50.04 46.14 -29.64
C LYS A 161 49.31 45.60 -28.41
N LYS A 162 49.99 45.62 -27.26
CA LYS A 162 49.40 45.23 -25.97
C LYS A 162 48.31 46.25 -25.57
N VAL A 163 47.08 45.78 -25.35
CA VAL A 163 45.99 46.63 -24.85
C VAL A 163 46.08 46.65 -23.32
N ILE A 164 46.52 47.75 -22.74
CA ILE A 164 46.55 47.92 -21.27
C ILE A 164 45.18 48.44 -20.81
N THR A 165 44.45 47.64 -20.05
CA THR A 165 43.14 48.00 -19.50
C THR A 165 43.29 48.33 -18.01
N LYS A 166 42.85 49.52 -17.58
CA LYS A 166 42.83 49.90 -16.16
C LYS A 166 41.56 49.34 -15.52
N VAL A 167 41.69 48.53 -14.48
CA VAL A 167 40.55 47.93 -13.76
C VAL A 167 40.61 48.33 -12.28
N LYS A 168 39.46 48.74 -11.73
CA LYS A 168 39.31 49.03 -10.30
C LYS A 168 39.15 47.71 -9.52
N GLN A 169 39.92 47.58 -8.46
CA GLN A 169 39.90 46.49 -7.49
C GLN A 169 39.37 47.01 -6.15
N PHE A 170 38.51 46.24 -5.51
CA PHE A 170 37.88 46.54 -4.23
C PHE A 170 38.24 45.44 -3.23
N HIS A 171 38.78 45.82 -2.07
CA HIS A 171 39.12 44.93 -0.96
C HIS A 171 38.03 45.01 0.09
N TRP A 172 37.39 43.88 0.36
CA TRP A 172 36.32 43.72 1.33
C TRP A 172 36.82 42.90 2.51
N LYS A 173 36.47 43.30 3.74
CA LYS A 173 36.66 42.51 4.95
C LYS A 173 35.30 41.99 5.41
N MET A 174 35.21 40.68 5.53
CA MET A 174 34.00 39.99 5.96
C MET A 174 34.25 39.36 7.32
N ASP A 175 33.46 39.75 8.31
CA ASP A 175 33.51 39.23 9.68
C ASP A 175 32.25 38.38 9.92
N ILE A 176 32.46 37.15 10.39
CA ILE A 176 31.42 36.24 10.85
C ILE A 176 31.63 36.02 12.34
N ARG A 177 30.76 36.60 13.17
CA ARG A 177 30.70 36.26 14.60
C ARG A 177 29.65 35.19 14.79
N TYR A 178 30.01 34.06 15.40
CA TYR A 178 29.08 32.98 15.69
C TYR A 178 29.14 32.58 17.15
N ARG A 179 27.98 32.18 17.70
CA ARG A 179 27.86 31.69 19.07
C ARG A 179 27.13 30.36 19.11
N ILE A 180 27.64 29.48 19.96
CA ILE A 180 26.99 28.22 20.33
C ILE A 180 26.77 28.26 21.83
N TYR A 181 25.53 28.19 22.27
CA TYR A 181 25.18 28.20 23.68
C TYR A 181 23.96 27.33 23.97
N VAL A 182 23.88 26.82 25.19
CA VAL A 182 22.71 26.13 25.73
C VAL A 182 21.95 27.10 26.61
N TYR A 183 20.63 27.18 26.48
CA TYR A 183 19.78 27.96 27.36
C TYR A 183 18.61 27.14 27.90
N GLY A 184 18.18 27.46 29.12
CA GLY A 184 16.99 26.88 29.75
C GLY A 184 15.71 27.67 29.48
N GLY A 185 14.63 26.97 29.15
CA GLY A 185 13.30 27.54 28.99
C GLY A 185 13.15 28.44 27.76
N ASN A 186 12.55 29.62 27.97
CA ASN A 186 12.27 30.59 26.90
C ASN A 186 13.30 31.72 26.83
N ASP A 187 14.38 31.64 27.61
CA ASP A 187 15.40 32.69 27.64
C ASP A 187 16.37 32.57 26.46
N THR A 188 15.88 33.01 25.31
CA THR A 188 16.58 32.93 24.02
C THR A 188 17.77 33.88 23.87
N SER A 189 18.02 34.78 24.83
CA SER A 189 19.11 35.78 24.72
C SER A 189 20.47 35.28 25.21
N GLY A 190 20.55 34.08 25.80
CA GLY A 190 21.80 33.47 26.25
C GLY A 190 22.51 34.26 27.36
N SER A 191 21.74 35.05 28.12
CA SER A 191 22.22 35.92 29.20
C SER A 191 21.63 35.57 30.57
N GLY A 192 20.79 34.54 30.65
CA GLY A 192 20.17 34.05 31.87
C GLY A 192 21.12 33.23 32.74
N GLU A 193 20.75 33.06 34.01
CA GLU A 193 21.51 32.30 35.02
C GLU A 193 21.72 30.83 34.62
N ASP A 194 20.79 30.28 33.83
CA ASP A 194 20.81 28.90 33.31
C ASP A 194 21.23 28.82 31.82
N SER A 195 22.06 29.77 31.36
CA SER A 195 22.62 29.77 30.00
C SER A 195 24.13 29.58 30.00
N PHE A 196 24.63 28.71 29.12
CA PHE A 196 26.03 28.30 29.06
C PHE A 196 26.56 28.45 27.64
N THR A 197 27.57 29.29 27.46
CA THR A 197 28.23 29.49 26.16
C THR A 197 29.30 28.43 25.93
N LEU A 198 29.14 27.62 24.88
CA LEU A 198 30.13 26.64 24.45
C LEU A 198 31.23 27.31 23.62
N ARG A 199 30.85 28.20 22.69
CA ARG A 199 31.77 28.99 21.85
C ARG A 199 31.18 30.36 21.52
N ASP A 200 32.03 31.39 21.49
CA ASP A 200 31.74 32.73 20.94
C ASP A 200 33.02 33.18 20.23
N GLU A 201 33.02 33.08 18.91
CA GLU A 201 34.20 33.28 18.07
C GLU A 201 33.88 34.26 16.94
N THR A 202 34.90 34.97 16.47
CA THR A 202 34.78 35.87 15.32
C THR A 202 35.85 35.54 14.29
N VAL A 203 35.42 35.23 13.07
CA VAL A 203 36.31 34.93 11.95
C VAL A 203 36.26 36.06 10.93
N SER A 204 37.43 36.53 10.52
CA SER A 204 37.60 37.58 9.51
C SER A 204 38.26 37.02 8.25
N CYS A 205 37.75 37.36 7.07
CA CYS A 205 38.37 37.03 5.79
C CYS A 205 38.44 38.27 4.88
N GLU A 206 39.56 38.46 4.19
CA GLU A 206 39.70 39.48 3.16
C GLU A 206 39.39 38.91 1.76
N ILE A 207 38.56 39.64 1.00
CA ILE A 207 38.08 39.25 -0.32
C ILE A 207 38.34 40.40 -1.29
N ILE A 208 38.81 40.07 -2.49
CA ILE A 208 39.14 41.04 -3.53
C ILE A 208 38.17 40.86 -4.71
N THR A 209 37.55 41.94 -5.18
CA THR A 209 36.69 41.95 -6.38
C THR A 209 37.15 43.00 -7.40
N ARG A 210 36.87 42.76 -8.69
CA ARG A 210 37.26 43.66 -9.79
C ARG A 210 36.05 44.22 -10.54
N GLY A 211 36.08 45.50 -10.90
CA GLY A 211 35.13 46.15 -11.80
C GLY A 211 33.75 46.52 -11.23
N ASN A 212 33.33 45.96 -10.09
CA ASN A 212 32.06 46.28 -9.44
C ASN A 212 32.26 46.89 -8.05
N LYS A 213 31.64 48.05 -7.79
CA LYS A 213 31.67 48.78 -6.50
C LYS A 213 30.66 48.24 -5.49
N GLU A 214 29.71 47.43 -5.92
CA GLU A 214 28.77 46.77 -5.02
C GLU A 214 29.41 45.57 -4.33
N PRO A 215 29.08 45.31 -3.04
CA PRO A 215 29.53 44.09 -2.37
C PRO A 215 29.05 42.89 -3.19
N PRO A 216 29.86 41.82 -3.34
CA PRO A 216 29.53 40.70 -4.21
C PRO A 216 28.15 40.13 -3.87
N ALA A 217 27.19 40.25 -4.79
CA ALA A 217 25.79 39.82 -4.62
C ALA A 217 25.63 38.31 -4.30
N ARG A 218 26.68 37.51 -4.54
CA ARG A 218 26.75 36.07 -4.19
C ARG A 218 27.21 35.80 -2.75
N MET A 219 27.59 36.84 -2.00
CA MET A 219 28.06 36.77 -0.61
C MET A 219 27.01 37.25 0.39
N LEU A 220 26.12 38.15 -0.02
CA LEU A 220 24.95 38.58 0.73
C LEU A 220 23.72 37.97 0.05
N ASP A 221 23.21 36.86 0.58
CA ASP A 221 21.80 36.53 0.32
C ASP A 221 21.00 37.76 0.78
N LEU A 222 20.23 38.39 -0.11
CA LEU A 222 19.47 39.62 0.17
C LEU A 222 18.45 39.46 1.33
N HIS A 223 18.29 38.26 1.87
CA HIS A 223 17.47 37.94 3.05
C HIS A 223 18.26 37.69 4.36
N ALA A 224 19.61 37.69 4.37
CA ALA A 224 20.40 37.18 5.47
C ALA A 224 21.50 38.14 5.97
N ARG A 225 21.14 39.31 6.50
CA ARG A 225 22.05 40.03 7.42
C ARG A 225 22.24 39.28 8.75
N ASN A 226 21.25 38.46 9.13
CA ASN A 226 21.30 37.52 10.25
C ASN A 226 20.67 36.19 9.79
N PRO A 227 21.44 35.11 9.53
CA PRO A 227 20.86 33.78 9.37
C PRO A 227 20.01 33.43 10.59
N SER A 228 18.84 32.82 10.35
CA SER A 228 17.95 32.39 11.44
C SER A 228 18.70 31.43 12.38
N PRO A 229 18.62 31.60 13.71
CA PRO A 229 19.23 30.68 14.65
C PRO A 229 18.77 29.23 14.41
N VAL A 230 19.68 28.29 14.61
CA VAL A 230 19.42 26.85 14.47
C VAL A 230 19.38 26.24 15.88
N ASP A 231 18.21 25.73 16.25
CA ASP A 231 17.93 25.24 17.61
C ASP A 231 17.73 23.72 17.63
N VAL A 232 18.19 23.06 18.69
CA VAL A 232 17.90 21.66 18.99
C VAL A 232 17.70 21.45 20.49
N SER A 233 16.64 20.75 20.88
CA SER A 233 16.38 20.44 22.29
C SER A 233 17.32 19.32 22.78
N LEU A 234 18.05 19.56 23.87
CA LEU A 234 18.85 18.57 24.59
C LEU A 234 18.09 17.93 25.75
N THR A 235 16.82 18.31 25.94
CA THR A 235 16.02 17.92 27.11
C THR A 235 15.86 16.41 27.24
N TRP A 236 15.63 15.71 26.13
CA TRP A 236 15.51 14.25 26.14
C TRP A 236 16.83 13.59 26.49
N LEU A 237 17.96 13.99 25.87
CA LEU A 237 19.31 13.49 26.20
C LEU A 237 19.60 13.58 27.70
N LEU A 238 19.38 14.75 28.29
CA LEU A 238 19.68 15.01 29.70
C LEU A 238 18.81 14.17 30.63
N LYS A 239 17.56 13.85 30.26
CA LYS A 239 16.68 12.96 31.03
C LYS A 239 17.15 11.51 31.06
N GLN A 240 17.96 11.08 30.09
CA GLN A 240 18.53 9.74 30.03
C GLN A 240 19.85 9.60 30.80
N MET A 241 20.29 10.65 31.51
CA MET A 241 21.54 10.65 32.26
C MET A 241 21.25 10.52 33.76
N ASP A 242 22.02 9.69 34.45
CA ASP A 242 22.00 9.64 35.91
C ASP A 242 22.74 10.84 36.50
N ALA A 243 22.08 11.53 37.44
CA ALA A 243 22.60 12.76 38.03
C ALA A 243 23.81 12.52 38.95
N SER A 244 24.00 11.31 39.46
CA SER A 244 25.09 11.00 40.41
C SER A 244 26.36 10.50 39.73
N SER A 245 26.21 9.66 38.71
CA SER A 245 27.31 8.99 38.03
C SER A 245 27.69 9.65 36.69
N LEU A 246 26.86 10.56 36.16
CA LEU A 246 26.98 11.12 34.81
C LEU A 246 27.06 10.03 33.72
N THR A 247 26.42 8.88 33.96
CA THR A 247 26.31 7.79 33.00
C THR A 247 24.92 7.74 32.37
N ALA A 248 24.83 7.20 31.16
CA ALA A 248 23.55 6.98 30.51
C ALA A 248 22.80 5.83 31.19
N ALA A 249 21.53 6.06 31.50
CA ALA A 249 20.62 5.14 32.18
C ALA A 249 19.38 4.84 31.31
N TYR A 250 19.57 4.79 29.99
CA TYR A 250 18.52 4.36 29.07
C TYR A 250 18.19 2.89 29.30
N ASP A 251 16.91 2.57 29.31
CA ASP A 251 16.39 1.21 29.40
C ASP A 251 15.08 1.08 28.61
N ILE A 252 14.69 -0.14 28.29
CA ILE A 252 13.43 -0.44 27.60
C ILE A 252 12.51 -1.15 28.59
N ASP A 253 11.33 -0.58 28.87
CA ASP A 253 10.34 -1.24 29.73
C ASP A 253 9.67 -2.40 29.00
N ARG A 254 10.08 -3.61 29.36
CA ARG A 254 9.62 -4.86 28.76
C ARG A 254 8.30 -5.36 29.37
N SER A 255 7.86 -4.74 30.48
CA SER A 255 6.62 -5.08 31.18
C SER A 255 5.39 -4.38 30.59
N ALA A 256 5.59 -3.35 29.78
CA ALA A 256 4.52 -2.61 29.12
C ALA A 256 3.81 -3.45 28.03
N GLU A 257 2.48 -3.37 27.95
CA GLU A 257 1.68 -4.03 26.89
C GLU A 257 2.02 -3.52 25.48
N SER A 258 2.54 -2.30 25.40
CA SER A 258 3.06 -1.68 24.18
C SER A 258 4.44 -2.19 23.77
N CYS A 259 5.09 -3.06 24.56
CA CYS A 259 6.39 -3.60 24.22
C CYS A 259 6.33 -4.45 22.94
N ARG A 260 7.27 -4.18 22.03
CA ARG A 260 7.47 -4.84 20.73
C ARG A 260 8.93 -5.28 20.64
N THR A 261 9.48 -5.39 19.43
CA THR A 261 10.91 -5.70 19.26
C THR A 261 11.81 -4.55 19.71
N PRO A 262 13.10 -4.80 20.03
CA PRO A 262 14.02 -3.78 20.53
C PRO A 262 14.03 -2.48 19.73
N ARG A 263 13.90 -2.56 18.39
CA ARG A 263 13.88 -1.42 17.48
C ARG A 263 12.56 -0.64 17.48
N ASN A 264 11.42 -1.32 17.66
CA ASN A 264 10.07 -0.76 17.50
C ASN A 264 9.42 -0.35 18.83
N ASN A 265 10.18 -0.35 19.94
CA ASN A 265 9.71 0.18 21.22
C ASN A 265 9.65 1.71 21.22
N GLN A 266 8.75 2.26 22.03
CA GLN A 266 8.49 3.69 22.12
C GLN A 266 9.76 4.46 22.51
N GLU A 267 10.49 3.95 23.48
CA GLU A 267 11.75 4.48 24.00
C GLU A 267 12.80 4.57 22.88
N THR A 268 12.93 3.52 22.07
CA THR A 268 13.88 3.46 20.95
C THR A 268 13.48 4.41 19.82
N MET A 269 12.18 4.56 19.55
CA MET A 269 11.65 5.53 18.58
C MET A 269 11.87 6.98 19.03
N GLU A 270 11.74 7.26 20.32
CA GLU A 270 12.07 8.56 20.91
C GLU A 270 13.57 8.87 20.80
N ALA A 271 14.42 7.87 21.07
CA ALA A 271 15.86 7.98 20.87
C ALA A 271 16.20 8.31 19.41
N GLU A 272 15.59 7.61 18.44
CA GLU A 272 15.77 7.88 17.02
C GLU A 272 15.35 9.30 16.63
N LYS A 273 14.17 9.75 17.08
CA LYS A 273 13.68 11.10 16.83
C LYS A 273 14.65 12.17 17.36
N HIS A 274 15.19 11.94 18.56
CA HIS A 274 16.13 12.85 19.18
C HIS A 274 17.48 12.86 18.45
N PHE A 275 18.07 11.69 18.17
CA PHE A 275 19.31 11.58 17.40
C PHE A 275 19.18 12.20 16.02
N ASN A 276 18.07 11.99 15.31
CA ASN A 276 17.82 12.64 14.02
C ASN A 276 17.75 14.17 14.13
N SER A 277 17.20 14.70 15.23
CA SER A 277 17.14 16.14 15.49
C SER A 277 18.55 16.73 15.70
N ILE A 278 19.40 16.08 16.49
CA ILE A 278 20.80 16.51 16.69
C ILE A 278 21.60 16.36 15.39
N GLY A 279 21.45 15.25 14.67
CA GLY A 279 22.13 15.03 13.39
C GLY A 279 21.76 16.11 12.35
N ASN A 280 20.49 16.53 12.32
CA ASN A 280 20.05 17.64 11.46
C ASN A 280 20.67 18.98 11.89
N TRP A 281 20.75 19.25 13.18
CA TRP A 281 21.46 20.43 13.71
C TRP A 281 22.93 20.44 13.29
N CYS A 282 23.66 19.34 13.51
CA CYS A 282 25.06 19.20 13.07
C CYS A 282 25.22 19.35 11.56
N SER A 283 24.27 18.83 10.77
CA SER A 283 24.27 18.97 9.31
C SER A 283 24.12 20.43 8.89
N GLN A 284 23.26 21.19 9.55
CA GLN A 284 23.05 22.61 9.27
C GLN A 284 24.29 23.45 9.64
N VAL A 285 24.84 23.25 10.84
CA VAL A 285 26.06 23.94 11.29
C VAL A 285 27.25 23.63 10.37
N SER A 286 27.51 22.37 10.07
CA SER A 286 28.60 21.98 9.15
C SER A 286 28.39 22.54 7.73
N ARG A 287 27.15 22.50 7.21
CA ARG A 287 26.82 23.02 5.88
C ARG A 287 27.00 24.54 5.81
N TYR A 288 26.72 25.27 6.90
CA TYR A 288 26.93 26.71 6.98
C TYR A 288 28.39 27.07 6.70
N PHE A 289 29.35 26.52 7.45
CA PHE A 289 30.78 26.81 7.27
C PHE A 289 31.30 26.32 5.91
N ILE A 290 30.90 25.12 5.46
CA ILE A 290 31.29 24.58 4.15
C ILE A 290 30.80 25.47 3.00
N ALA A 291 29.56 25.97 3.07
CA ALA A 291 29.01 26.84 2.04
C ALA A 291 29.76 28.17 1.96
N LYS A 292 30.12 28.77 3.11
CA LYS A 292 30.89 30.02 3.16
C LYS A 292 32.28 29.86 2.58
N GLN A 293 33.01 28.81 2.95
CA GLN A 293 34.34 28.54 2.38
C GLN A 293 34.26 28.26 0.86
N LYS A 294 33.25 27.52 0.39
CA LYS A 294 33.05 27.28 -1.04
C LYS A 294 32.80 28.59 -1.81
N ASN A 295 32.02 29.51 -1.25
CA ASN A 295 31.77 30.80 -1.87
C ASN A 295 33.05 31.64 -1.99
N VAL A 296 33.93 31.61 -0.99
CA VAL A 296 35.25 32.26 -1.07
C VAL A 296 36.13 31.65 -2.14
N ASN A 297 36.22 30.31 -2.18
CA ASN A 297 37.01 29.62 -3.19
C ASN A 297 36.55 29.96 -4.62
N ILE A 298 35.24 30.07 -4.85
CA ILE A 298 34.69 30.48 -6.15
C ILE A 298 35.11 31.90 -6.52
N LEU A 299 35.06 32.85 -5.57
CA LEU A 299 35.50 34.22 -5.85
C LEU A 299 37.00 34.32 -6.14
N LYS A 300 37.83 33.55 -5.42
CA LYS A 300 39.28 33.46 -5.69
C LYS A 300 39.58 32.95 -7.11
N LEU A 301 38.83 31.95 -7.58
CA LEU A 301 38.99 31.37 -8.92
C LEU A 301 38.57 32.31 -10.06
N GLN A 302 37.63 33.25 -9.81
CA GLN A 302 37.28 34.26 -10.81
C GLN A 302 38.41 35.30 -11.02
N ASP A 303 39.28 35.48 -10.03
CA ASP A 303 40.41 36.42 -10.07
C ASP A 303 41.69 35.81 -10.66
N SER A 304 41.78 34.46 -10.77
CA SER A 304 42.99 33.72 -11.14
C SER A 304 43.15 33.41 -12.63
N VAL A 305 42.37 33.99 -13.54
CA VAL A 305 42.49 33.74 -15.00
C VAL A 305 43.85 34.24 -15.56
N HIS A 306 44.67 35.01 -14.83
CA HIS A 306 45.96 35.53 -15.32
C HIS A 306 47.18 35.33 -14.39
N THR A 307 47.08 34.54 -13.31
CA THR A 307 48.25 34.23 -12.46
C THR A 307 48.26 32.75 -12.13
N GLY A 308 49.18 32.00 -12.76
CA GLY A 308 49.38 30.56 -12.53
C GLY A 308 49.89 30.26 -11.12
N LEU A 309 49.01 30.35 -10.14
CA LEU A 309 49.25 29.89 -8.77
C LEU A 309 48.53 28.56 -8.55
N ASN A 310 49.26 27.62 -7.97
CA ASN A 310 48.86 26.24 -7.70
C ASN A 310 47.64 26.15 -6.77
N GLN A 311 46.92 25.04 -6.93
CA GLN A 311 45.66 24.68 -6.25
C GLN A 311 45.84 24.25 -4.79
N ASP A 312 46.61 24.98 -3.98
CA ASP A 312 46.84 24.64 -2.57
C ASP A 312 45.92 25.45 -1.65
N GLY A 313 44.60 25.27 -1.81
CA GLY A 313 43.62 25.72 -0.81
C GLY A 313 43.41 24.64 0.25
N MET A 314 43.25 25.01 1.52
CA MET A 314 42.89 24.07 2.60
C MET A 314 41.60 23.34 2.20
N ASP A 315 41.74 22.07 1.85
CA ASP A 315 40.68 21.32 1.19
C ASP A 315 39.65 20.87 2.24
N ILE A 316 38.37 21.22 2.01
CA ILE A 316 37.21 20.74 2.78
C ILE A 316 37.19 19.19 2.84
N THR A 317 37.85 18.53 1.89
CA THR A 317 38.06 17.08 1.92
C THR A 317 38.92 16.59 3.09
N LEU A 318 39.76 17.42 3.71
CA LEU A 318 40.64 17.01 4.83
C LEU A 318 39.85 16.88 6.14
N ALA A 319 39.02 17.86 6.51
CA ALA A 319 38.17 17.76 7.70
C ALA A 319 37.11 16.64 7.56
N ALA A 320 36.63 16.40 6.34
CA ALA A 320 35.72 15.30 6.04
C ALA A 320 36.42 13.92 6.05
N ARG A 321 37.68 13.82 5.64
CA ARG A 321 38.48 12.59 5.74
C ARG A 321 38.92 12.29 7.17
N ALA A 322 39.23 13.34 7.95
CA ALA A 322 39.67 13.21 9.33
C ALA A 322 38.58 12.68 10.27
N SER A 323 37.28 12.92 9.98
CA SER A 323 36.19 12.34 10.77
C SER A 323 36.11 10.82 10.64
N ASP A 324 36.47 10.27 9.48
CA ASP A 324 36.44 8.81 9.21
C ASP A 324 37.58 8.06 9.93
N GLU A 325 38.48 8.80 10.59
CA GLU A 325 39.61 8.28 11.36
C GLU A 325 39.39 8.39 12.88
N VAL A 326 38.33 9.08 13.33
CA VAL A 326 37.97 9.11 14.75
C VAL A 326 37.24 7.81 15.10
N PHE A 327 37.64 7.18 16.20
CA PHE A 327 37.03 5.92 16.63
C PHE A 327 35.55 6.12 16.97
N ASN A 328 34.68 5.29 16.41
CA ASN A 328 33.26 5.25 16.76
C ASN A 328 33.00 4.07 17.72
N PRO A 329 32.58 4.34 18.98
CA PRO A 329 32.40 3.30 19.99
C PRO A 329 31.11 2.48 19.82
N VAL A 330 30.17 2.90 18.96
CA VAL A 330 28.90 2.19 18.77
C VAL A 330 29.11 0.99 17.85
N VAL A 331 29.31 -0.19 18.46
CA VAL A 331 29.54 -1.45 17.75
C VAL A 331 28.67 -2.56 18.35
N PRO A 332 27.87 -3.29 17.54
CA PRO A 332 27.01 -4.37 18.03
C PRO A 332 27.84 -5.65 18.24
N LEU A 333 28.24 -5.90 19.48
CA LEU A 333 29.17 -6.97 19.84
C LEU A 333 28.54 -8.02 20.75
N PHE A 334 28.92 -9.27 20.52
CA PHE A 334 28.75 -10.38 21.46
C PHE A 334 30.11 -10.97 21.82
N GLU A 335 30.19 -11.57 23.00
CA GLU A 335 31.34 -12.31 23.47
C GLU A 335 31.30 -13.75 22.92
N SER A 336 32.34 -14.14 22.19
CA SER A 336 32.46 -15.51 21.70
C SER A 336 32.96 -16.41 22.84
N HIS A 337 32.05 -17.13 23.48
CA HIS A 337 32.40 -18.26 24.32
C HIS A 337 32.84 -19.42 23.42
N ASN A 338 34.14 -19.48 23.11
CA ASN A 338 34.71 -20.68 22.53
C ASN A 338 34.53 -21.83 23.53
N ASP A 339 33.74 -22.85 23.19
CA ASP A 339 33.75 -24.20 23.77
C ASP A 339 35.09 -24.92 23.49
N LYS A 340 36.20 -24.23 23.70
CA LYS A 340 37.52 -24.84 23.80
C LYS A 340 37.86 -24.89 25.28
N LYS A 341 37.38 -25.96 25.93
CA LYS A 341 38.01 -26.47 27.14
C LYS A 341 39.51 -26.54 26.87
N SER A 342 40.26 -25.68 27.55
CA SER A 342 41.67 -25.94 27.81
C SER A 342 41.72 -27.26 28.58
N GLU A 343 42.10 -28.34 27.91
CA GLU A 343 42.60 -29.54 28.56
C GLU A 343 43.89 -29.16 29.29
N GLY A 344 43.77 -28.78 30.56
CA GLY A 344 44.93 -28.52 31.40
C GLY A 344 44.71 -27.39 32.41
N ASP A 345 43.78 -27.58 33.34
CA ASP A 345 43.94 -27.23 34.76
C ASP A 345 42.61 -27.44 35.49
N ALA A 346 42.26 -28.72 35.67
CA ALA A 346 41.24 -29.13 36.63
C ALA A 346 41.94 -29.87 37.77
N ARG A 347 42.63 -29.12 38.62
CA ARG A 347 43.00 -29.55 39.97
C ARG A 347 42.90 -28.34 40.91
N LEU A 348 42.07 -28.51 41.94
CA LEU A 348 41.80 -27.61 43.07
C LEU A 348 40.71 -26.58 42.74
N LEU A 349 39.51 -26.56 43.34
CA LEU A 349 39.11 -26.96 44.70
C LEU A 349 37.65 -27.43 44.74
N MET A 350 37.42 -28.49 45.51
CA MET A 350 36.14 -28.89 46.10
C MET A 350 35.96 -28.20 47.47
N HIS A 351 34.70 -28.11 47.91
CA HIS A 351 34.12 -27.56 49.16
C HIS A 351 33.79 -26.05 49.12
N ASP A 352 32.57 -25.61 49.41
CA ASP A 352 31.67 -26.09 50.47
C ASP A 352 30.17 -26.03 50.08
N ASP A 353 29.43 -27.08 50.44
CA ASP A 353 27.98 -27.21 50.29
C ASP A 353 27.30 -26.69 51.56
N SER A 354 26.49 -25.64 51.47
CA SER A 354 25.29 -25.45 52.31
C SER A 354 24.48 -24.22 51.91
N ALA A 355 23.46 -24.41 51.07
CA ALA A 355 22.10 -23.88 51.24
C ALA A 355 21.23 -24.19 50.01
N GLU A 356 20.05 -24.73 50.27
CA GLU A 356 19.10 -25.29 49.32
C GLU A 356 18.42 -24.26 48.40
N GLY A 357 18.20 -24.65 47.14
CA GLY A 357 16.98 -24.29 46.40
C GLY A 357 17.11 -23.25 45.27
N GLY A 358 17.55 -23.69 44.08
CA GLY A 358 17.39 -22.93 42.83
C GLY A 358 18.11 -23.58 41.65
N THR A 359 17.39 -24.29 40.79
CA THR A 359 17.91 -24.76 39.49
C THR A 359 18.06 -23.57 38.55
N GLU A 360 19.24 -22.94 38.56
CA GLU A 360 19.69 -22.00 37.52
C GLU A 360 20.76 -22.68 36.66
N THR A 361 20.41 -23.11 35.46
CA THR A 361 21.39 -23.33 34.40
C THR A 361 21.78 -21.96 33.86
N GLY A 362 22.74 -21.31 34.52
CA GLY A 362 23.25 -19.99 34.15
C GLY A 362 23.99 -20.01 32.82
N THR A 363 23.29 -19.76 31.72
CA THR A 363 23.90 -19.25 30.49
C THR A 363 24.33 -17.81 30.76
N THR A 364 25.64 -17.57 30.87
CA THR A 364 26.20 -16.22 30.95
C THR A 364 25.76 -15.42 29.71
N SER A 365 25.14 -14.25 29.91
CA SER A 365 24.71 -13.39 28.79
C SER A 365 25.93 -13.05 27.91
N PRO A 366 25.83 -13.15 26.57
CA PRO A 366 26.92 -12.87 25.64
C PRO A 366 27.24 -11.37 25.52
N ILE A 367 26.61 -10.51 26.31
CA ILE A 367 26.78 -9.05 26.23
C ILE A 367 27.98 -8.61 27.08
N LEU A 368 28.78 -7.69 26.52
CA LEU A 368 29.88 -7.06 27.23
C LEU A 368 29.35 -6.27 28.46
N PRO A 369 29.98 -6.41 29.64
CA PRO A 369 29.56 -5.68 30.82
C PRO A 369 29.83 -4.19 30.70
N ALA A 370 29.08 -3.41 31.49
CA ALA A 370 29.13 -1.96 31.46
C ALA A 370 30.51 -1.35 31.79
N SER A 371 31.40 -2.11 32.45
CA SER A 371 32.79 -1.67 32.68
C SER A 371 33.53 -1.35 31.38
N ASP A 372 33.28 -2.12 30.33
CA ASP A 372 34.04 -2.06 29.09
C ASP A 372 33.61 -0.87 28.21
N ILE A 373 32.40 -0.34 28.46
CA ILE A 373 31.90 0.91 27.88
C ILE A 373 32.88 2.06 28.17
N SER A 374 33.42 2.12 29.39
CA SER A 374 34.36 3.18 29.78
C SER A 374 35.64 3.16 28.95
N SER A 375 36.14 1.98 28.58
CA SER A 375 37.31 1.80 27.72
C SER A 375 37.06 2.31 26.31
N PHE A 376 35.90 2.00 25.72
CA PHE A 376 35.54 2.47 24.38
C PHE A 376 35.37 3.99 24.33
N LEU A 377 34.74 4.58 25.34
CA LEU A 377 34.55 6.02 25.44
C LEU A 377 35.87 6.76 25.66
N THR A 378 36.78 6.18 26.45
CA THR A 378 38.13 6.73 26.65
C THR A 378 38.92 6.75 25.34
N GLU A 379 38.84 5.67 24.56
CA GLU A 379 39.50 5.60 23.26
C GLU A 379 38.90 6.57 22.23
N GLN A 380 37.59 6.76 22.25
CA GLN A 380 36.93 7.79 21.44
C GLN A 380 37.47 9.19 21.78
N CYS A 381 37.59 9.53 23.07
CA CYS A 381 38.17 10.80 23.51
C CYS A 381 39.63 10.95 23.05
N ARG A 382 40.46 9.91 23.25
CA ARG A 382 41.88 9.90 22.85
C ARG A 382 42.05 10.18 21.35
N THR A 383 41.37 9.41 20.50
CA THR A 383 41.47 9.56 19.04
C THR A 383 40.90 10.90 18.55
N MET A 384 39.86 11.42 19.22
CA MET A 384 39.31 12.74 18.92
C MET A 384 40.29 13.86 19.27
N GLU A 385 40.93 13.81 20.44
CA GLU A 385 41.93 14.78 20.87
C GLU A 385 43.16 14.79 19.95
N GLU A 386 43.63 13.62 19.51
CA GLU A 386 44.72 13.52 18.54
C GLU A 386 44.40 14.22 17.22
N LYS A 387 43.17 14.09 16.71
CA LYS A 387 42.74 14.76 15.48
C LYS A 387 42.50 16.25 15.67
N ILE A 388 41.96 16.66 16.81
CA ILE A 388 41.82 18.07 17.17
C ILE A 388 43.21 18.73 17.20
N GLU A 389 44.19 18.09 17.83
CA GLU A 389 45.56 18.59 17.93
C GLU A 389 46.28 18.63 16.57
N ALA A 390 46.05 17.64 15.70
CA ALA A 390 46.55 17.64 14.33
C ALA A 390 45.99 18.81 13.51
N LEU A 391 44.70 19.11 13.65
CA LEU A 391 44.06 20.24 12.96
C LEU A 391 44.56 21.59 13.48
N LYS A 392 44.81 21.73 14.80
CA LYS A 392 45.41 22.94 15.37
C LYS A 392 46.79 23.24 14.77
N LYS A 393 47.67 22.23 14.74
CA LYS A 393 49.04 22.35 14.19
C LYS A 393 49.06 22.74 12.71
N GLN A 394 48.09 22.25 11.94
CA GLN A 394 47.98 22.59 10.52
C GLN A 394 47.49 24.02 10.29
N GLY A 395 46.51 24.49 11.05
CA GLY A 395 45.99 25.86 10.90
C GLY A 395 46.95 26.96 11.35
N ASP A 396 47.81 26.68 12.34
CA ASP A 396 48.87 27.61 12.76
C ASP A 396 49.96 27.81 11.69
N SER A 397 50.10 26.86 10.76
CA SER A 397 51.06 26.93 9.66
C SER A 397 50.56 27.76 8.46
N SER A 398 49.26 28.06 8.41
CA SER A 398 48.58 28.72 7.28
C SER A 398 47.99 30.08 7.66
N SER A 399 48.80 30.99 8.21
CA SER A 399 48.40 32.36 8.59
C SER A 399 48.09 33.28 7.39
N ASN A 400 47.43 32.78 6.35
CA ASN A 400 46.94 33.58 5.24
C ASN A 400 45.51 34.04 5.57
N THR A 401 45.32 35.35 5.73
CA THR A 401 44.05 36.08 6.01
C THR A 401 42.96 35.94 4.92
N THR A 402 43.07 34.94 4.06
CA THR A 402 42.29 34.80 2.83
C THR A 402 41.26 33.67 2.87
N ASP A 403 41.23 32.81 3.90
CA ASP A 403 40.26 31.71 4.04
C ASP A 403 39.37 31.89 5.29
N PHE A 404 38.11 31.42 5.23
CA PHE A 404 37.16 31.43 6.35
C PHE A 404 37.32 30.25 7.30
N MET A 405 37.95 29.16 6.85
CA MET A 405 38.13 27.97 7.68
C MET A 405 39.41 28.10 8.52
N THR A 406 39.28 28.56 9.78
CA THR A 406 40.39 28.50 10.74
C THR A 406 40.42 27.15 11.44
N SER A 407 41.43 26.92 12.29
CA SER A 407 41.53 25.72 13.13
C SER A 407 40.23 25.44 13.91
N ASN A 408 39.55 26.49 14.40
CA ASN A 408 38.36 26.34 15.24
C ASN A 408 37.13 25.85 14.47
N GLU A 409 36.87 26.34 13.26
CA GLU A 409 35.75 25.91 12.42
C GLU A 409 36.01 24.54 11.81
N ALA A 410 37.27 24.21 11.52
CA ALA A 410 37.68 22.88 11.09
C ALA A 410 37.40 21.85 12.19
N ILE A 411 37.75 22.16 13.45
CA ILE A 411 37.43 21.34 14.62
C ILE A 411 35.91 21.20 14.79
N LEU A 412 35.15 22.29 14.71
CA LEU A 412 33.69 22.24 14.85
C LEU A 412 33.04 21.38 13.75
N THR A 413 33.55 21.48 12.52
CA THR A 413 33.11 20.65 11.39
C THR A 413 33.44 19.18 11.62
N LEU A 414 34.66 18.86 12.11
CA LEU A 414 35.07 17.51 12.49
C LEU A 414 34.11 16.92 13.55
N LEU A 415 33.85 17.66 14.63
CA LEU A 415 32.97 17.23 15.73
C LEU A 415 31.53 17.01 15.24
N CYS A 416 30.97 17.93 14.43
CA CYS A 416 29.65 17.76 13.83
C CYS A 416 29.57 16.51 12.92
N LYS A 417 30.63 16.24 12.16
CA LYS A 417 30.70 15.06 11.28
C LYS A 417 30.81 13.76 12.08
N HIS A 418 31.61 13.74 13.13
CA HIS A 418 31.71 12.59 14.03
C HIS A 418 30.38 12.29 14.71
N LEU A 419 29.67 13.31 15.18
CA LEU A 419 28.34 13.15 15.78
C LEU A 419 27.35 12.53 14.78
N ILE A 420 27.34 13.01 13.54
CA ILE A 420 26.51 12.41 12.46
C ILE A 420 26.92 10.94 12.21
N ALA A 421 28.21 10.62 12.25
CA ALA A 421 28.69 9.24 12.09
C ALA A 421 28.21 8.32 13.23
N ILE A 422 28.27 8.78 14.49
CA ILE A 422 27.73 8.07 15.67
C ILE A 422 26.25 7.76 15.47
N ILE A 423 25.44 8.78 15.13
CA ILE A 423 24.00 8.62 14.91
C ILE A 423 23.71 7.67 13.74
N SER A 424 24.47 7.77 12.66
CA SER A 424 24.31 6.91 11.49
C SER A 424 24.59 5.45 11.83
N ILE A 425 25.70 5.17 12.53
CA ILE A 425 26.06 3.81 12.94
C ILE A 425 25.06 3.26 13.95
N TRP A 426 24.67 4.03 14.97
CA TRP A 426 23.64 3.63 15.94
C TRP A 426 22.34 3.23 15.24
N ASN A 427 21.83 4.05 14.31
CA ASN A 427 20.62 3.73 13.56
C ASN A 427 20.77 2.42 12.77
N LYS A 428 21.92 2.20 12.11
CA LYS A 428 22.17 0.95 11.39
C LYS A 428 22.29 -0.24 12.35
N SER A 429 22.91 -0.08 13.52
CA SER A 429 23.07 -1.14 14.53
C SER A 429 21.73 -1.57 15.15
N VAL A 430 20.85 -0.63 15.50
CA VAL A 430 19.53 -1.00 16.04
C VAL A 430 18.65 -1.63 14.95
N ASN A 431 18.71 -1.14 13.70
CA ASN A 431 18.03 -1.79 12.57
C ASN A 431 18.59 -3.19 12.27
N TYR A 432 19.88 -3.41 12.51
CA TYR A 432 20.51 -4.72 12.35
C TYR A 432 19.98 -5.77 13.34
N ILE A 433 19.60 -5.37 14.56
CA ILE A 433 18.95 -6.28 15.52
C ILE A 433 17.60 -6.80 14.96
N GLU A 434 16.85 -5.94 14.28
CA GLU A 434 15.59 -6.32 13.62
C GLU A 434 15.84 -7.25 12.43
N ASP A 435 16.90 -7.00 11.66
CA ASP A 435 17.30 -7.84 10.54
C ASP A 435 17.80 -9.24 11.00
N MET A 436 18.46 -9.29 12.15
CA MET A 436 18.84 -10.54 12.81
C MET A 436 17.60 -11.35 13.20
N LEU A 437 16.55 -10.71 13.74
CA LEU A 437 15.27 -11.38 14.02
C LEU A 437 14.62 -11.93 12.74
N LEU A 438 14.61 -11.13 11.68
CA LEU A 438 14.08 -11.52 10.38
C LEU A 438 14.82 -12.74 9.80
N THR A 439 16.15 -12.73 9.88
CA THR A 439 17.01 -13.81 9.36
C THR A 439 16.79 -15.09 10.16
N GLN A 440 16.76 -15.02 11.48
CA GLN A 440 16.47 -16.20 12.33
C GLN A 440 15.07 -16.76 12.09
N LEU A 441 14.05 -15.91 11.89
CA LEU A 441 12.71 -16.37 11.54
C LEU A 441 12.70 -17.09 10.18
N LYS A 442 13.40 -16.53 9.20
CA LYS A 442 13.54 -17.14 7.87
C LYS A 442 14.27 -18.48 7.93
N ASP A 443 15.33 -18.58 8.72
CA ASP A 443 16.11 -19.80 8.89
C ASP A 443 15.31 -20.87 9.64
N ALA A 444 14.53 -20.48 10.65
CA ALA A 444 13.65 -21.39 11.39
C ALA A 444 12.51 -21.96 10.52
N ILE A 445 11.96 -21.15 9.60
CA ILE A 445 10.88 -21.59 8.69
C ILE A 445 11.45 -22.26 7.43
N GLY A 446 12.69 -21.96 7.06
CA GLY A 446 13.36 -22.41 5.82
C GLY A 446 12.94 -21.64 4.56
N LYS A 447 11.99 -20.70 4.66
CA LYS A 447 11.56 -19.83 3.54
C LYS A 447 10.99 -18.50 4.05
N THR A 448 10.99 -17.48 3.18
CA THR A 448 10.28 -16.22 3.45
C THR A 448 8.77 -16.42 3.23
N VAL A 449 7.99 -16.27 4.29
CA VAL A 449 6.53 -16.46 4.29
C VAL A 449 5.84 -15.34 3.50
N LYS A 450 5.03 -15.73 2.51
CA LYS A 450 4.14 -14.82 1.76
C LYS A 450 2.70 -14.90 2.27
N SER A 451 1.85 -13.97 1.81
CA SER A 451 0.41 -14.01 2.11
C SER A 451 -0.25 -15.30 1.63
N SER A 452 0.12 -15.80 0.44
CA SER A 452 -0.41 -17.06 -0.10
C SER A 452 -0.03 -18.27 0.76
N ASP A 453 1.21 -18.31 1.27
CA ASP A 453 1.65 -19.39 2.16
C ASP A 453 0.84 -19.42 3.46
N LEU A 454 0.50 -18.24 3.99
CA LEU A 454 -0.35 -18.12 5.18
C LEU A 454 -1.78 -18.55 4.87
N ASP A 455 -2.35 -18.17 3.72
CA ASP A 455 -3.69 -18.60 3.32
C ASP A 455 -3.78 -20.13 3.21
N ASP A 456 -2.76 -20.78 2.63
CA ASP A 456 -2.68 -22.24 2.56
C ASP A 456 -2.48 -22.89 3.92
N PHE A 457 -1.67 -22.29 4.79
CA PHE A 457 -1.54 -22.74 6.18
C PHE A 457 -2.87 -22.68 6.91
N ILE A 458 -3.62 -21.58 6.79
CA ILE A 458 -4.91 -21.39 7.46
C ILE A 458 -5.95 -22.39 6.95
N ARG A 459 -5.94 -22.75 5.66
CA ARG A 459 -6.79 -23.83 5.11
C ARG A 459 -6.53 -25.16 5.82
N PHE A 460 -5.27 -25.59 5.82
CA PHE A 460 -4.86 -26.83 6.48
C PHE A 460 -5.12 -26.81 7.99
N HIS A 461 -4.91 -25.65 8.63
CA HIS A 461 -5.13 -25.45 10.05
C HIS A 461 -6.61 -25.57 10.42
N ASN A 462 -7.50 -24.92 9.65
CA ASN A 462 -8.94 -24.98 9.88
C ASN A 462 -9.50 -26.41 9.72
N GLU A 463 -9.04 -27.17 8.73
CA GLU A 463 -9.44 -28.57 8.55
C GLU A 463 -9.15 -29.42 9.78
N ARG A 464 -8.03 -29.15 10.48
CA ARG A 464 -7.63 -29.90 11.68
C ARG A 464 -8.37 -29.47 12.95
N ILE A 465 -8.75 -28.20 13.04
CA ILE A 465 -9.29 -27.61 14.27
C ILE A 465 -10.81 -27.72 14.34
N PHE A 466 -11.50 -27.42 13.24
CA PHE A 466 -12.95 -27.47 13.18
C PHE A 466 -13.45 -28.91 13.02
N HIS A 467 -14.59 -29.23 13.64
CA HIS A 467 -15.35 -30.43 13.33
C HIS A 467 -15.73 -30.46 11.85
N GLU A 468 -15.87 -31.65 11.25
CA GLU A 468 -16.10 -31.81 9.81
C GLU A 468 -17.37 -31.09 9.33
N ASP A 469 -18.40 -31.02 10.18
CA ASP A 469 -19.67 -30.32 9.87
C ASP A 469 -19.57 -28.78 9.89
N PHE A 470 -18.51 -28.22 10.47
CA PHE A 470 -18.34 -26.77 10.68
C PHE A 470 -17.07 -26.21 10.05
N ALA A 471 -16.25 -27.05 9.42
CA ALA A 471 -15.04 -26.62 8.76
C ALA A 471 -15.38 -25.76 7.52
N PRO A 472 -14.56 -24.75 7.17
CA PRO A 472 -14.72 -24.04 5.91
C PRO A 472 -14.63 -24.99 4.72
N GLU A 473 -15.56 -24.88 3.79
CA GLU A 473 -15.58 -25.64 2.56
C GLU A 473 -15.28 -24.73 1.36
N PRO A 474 -14.66 -25.24 0.29
CA PRO A 474 -14.51 -24.46 -0.93
C PRO A 474 -15.88 -24.15 -1.55
N PHE A 475 -16.08 -22.91 -1.98
CA PHE A 475 -17.28 -22.49 -2.69
C PHE A 475 -17.30 -23.12 -4.09
N CYS A 476 -17.87 -24.31 -4.18
CA CYS A 476 -18.00 -25.11 -5.39
C CYS A 476 -19.32 -25.86 -5.36
N TYR A 477 -20.34 -25.28 -5.99
CA TYR A 477 -21.70 -25.81 -5.98
C TYR A 477 -22.06 -26.37 -7.35
N SER A 478 -22.41 -27.65 -7.36
CA SER A 478 -22.88 -28.33 -8.57
C SER A 478 -24.36 -28.06 -8.77
N VAL A 479 -24.72 -27.35 -9.83
CA VAL A 479 -26.12 -27.08 -10.18
C VAL A 479 -26.74 -28.39 -10.67
N ARG A 480 -27.63 -29.00 -9.88
CA ARG A 480 -28.22 -30.30 -10.20
C ARG A 480 -29.64 -30.47 -9.70
N ARG A 481 -30.43 -31.26 -10.41
CA ARG A 481 -31.72 -31.74 -9.89
C ARG A 481 -31.46 -32.82 -8.83
N PRO A 482 -32.35 -32.95 -7.82
CA PRO A 482 -32.30 -34.06 -6.87
C PRO A 482 -32.22 -35.41 -7.60
N GLY A 483 -31.15 -36.17 -7.38
CA GLY A 483 -30.93 -37.49 -7.98
C GLY A 483 -30.41 -37.51 -9.44
N PHE A 484 -29.97 -36.37 -10.00
CA PHE A 484 -29.43 -36.29 -11.37
C PHE A 484 -27.97 -35.86 -11.43
N HIS A 485 -27.36 -36.10 -12.59
CA HIS A 485 -26.02 -35.62 -12.91
C HIS A 485 -26.02 -34.08 -13.01
N PRO A 486 -24.96 -33.38 -12.56
CA PRO A 486 -24.94 -31.92 -12.54
C PRO A 486 -25.02 -31.29 -13.93
N GLU A 487 -25.88 -30.30 -14.06
CA GLU A 487 -26.10 -29.47 -15.25
C GLU A 487 -25.01 -28.39 -15.39
N GLY A 488 -24.38 -28.00 -14.27
CA GLY A 488 -23.27 -27.05 -14.24
C GLY A 488 -22.58 -26.98 -12.89
N VAL A 489 -21.64 -26.05 -12.77
CA VAL A 489 -20.90 -25.75 -11.54
C VAL A 489 -20.75 -24.24 -11.40
N VAL A 490 -20.94 -23.74 -10.18
CA VAL A 490 -20.67 -22.34 -9.80
C VAL A 490 -19.57 -22.33 -8.74
N THR A 491 -18.51 -21.56 -8.98
CA THR A 491 -17.34 -21.43 -8.11
C THR A 491 -16.95 -19.97 -7.93
N ILE A 492 -16.35 -19.64 -6.78
CA ILE A 492 -15.65 -18.36 -6.59
C ILE A 492 -14.16 -18.69 -6.55
N GLU A 493 -13.41 -18.12 -7.50
CA GLU A 493 -12.02 -18.48 -7.76
C GLU A 493 -11.11 -17.26 -7.59
N ASN A 494 -9.93 -17.46 -6.99
CA ASN A 494 -8.88 -16.44 -6.97
C ASN A 494 -8.29 -16.30 -8.38
N VAL A 495 -8.03 -15.08 -8.81
CA VAL A 495 -7.32 -14.76 -10.04
C VAL A 495 -5.83 -14.65 -9.70
N PRO A 496 -5.00 -15.65 -10.05
CA PRO A 496 -3.57 -15.57 -9.78
C PRO A 496 -2.94 -14.42 -10.57
N ASP A 497 -1.98 -13.71 -9.95
CA ASP A 497 -1.17 -12.71 -10.64
C ASP A 497 -0.12 -13.38 -11.57
N SER A 498 0.13 -14.69 -11.42
CA SER A 498 0.98 -15.51 -12.29
C SER A 498 0.15 -16.13 -13.44
N VAL A 499 0.79 -16.32 -14.61
CA VAL A 499 0.16 -16.90 -15.82
C VAL A 499 -0.10 -18.41 -15.67
N ASP A 500 0.48 -19.04 -14.64
CA ASP A 500 0.33 -20.47 -14.39
C ASP A 500 -1.01 -20.79 -13.72
N LYS A 501 -1.89 -21.48 -14.45
CA LYS A 501 -3.23 -21.94 -13.99
C LYS A 501 -3.21 -22.89 -12.78
N LYS A 502 -2.05 -23.21 -12.21
CA LYS A 502 -1.90 -24.13 -11.07
C LYS A 502 -2.27 -23.50 -9.72
N ASP A 503 -2.29 -22.17 -9.64
CA ASP A 503 -2.52 -21.43 -8.38
C ASP A 503 -3.98 -20.94 -8.24
N ILE A 504 -4.92 -21.49 -9.03
CA ILE A 504 -6.34 -21.16 -8.91
C ILE A 504 -6.91 -21.89 -7.70
N HIS A 505 -7.19 -21.14 -6.63
CA HIS A 505 -7.84 -21.66 -5.44
C HIS A 505 -9.26 -21.13 -5.31
N GLN A 506 -10.16 -21.97 -4.81
CA GLN A 506 -11.53 -21.59 -4.52
C GLN A 506 -11.61 -20.79 -3.21
N ALA A 507 -12.58 -19.90 -3.12
CA ALA A 507 -12.89 -19.20 -1.88
C ALA A 507 -13.38 -20.19 -0.82
N MET A 508 -12.80 -20.17 0.36
CA MET A 508 -13.23 -21.01 1.47
C MET A 508 -14.31 -20.28 2.28
N THR A 509 -15.45 -20.92 2.48
CA THR A 509 -16.60 -20.32 3.18
C THR A 509 -17.14 -21.25 4.26
N PHE A 510 -17.49 -20.68 5.41
CA PHE A 510 -18.31 -21.37 6.40
C PHE A 510 -19.74 -21.45 5.87
N THR A 511 -20.25 -22.65 5.67
CA THR A 511 -21.55 -22.86 5.02
C THR A 511 -22.53 -23.48 5.99
N ARG A 512 -23.71 -22.87 6.11
CA ARG A 512 -24.88 -23.47 6.76
C ARG A 512 -26.00 -23.65 5.75
N LYS A 513 -26.42 -24.89 5.53
CA LYS A 513 -27.68 -25.17 4.82
C LYS A 513 -28.85 -24.85 5.76
N LEU A 514 -29.79 -24.02 5.31
CA LEU A 514 -30.99 -23.70 6.07
C LEU A 514 -32.03 -24.79 5.81
N GLU A 515 -32.53 -25.43 6.88
CA GLU A 515 -33.51 -26.50 6.73
C GLU A 515 -34.86 -25.99 6.20
N THR A 516 -35.27 -26.53 5.05
CA THR A 516 -36.53 -26.26 4.34
C THR A 516 -37.76 -26.95 4.96
N ASN A 517 -37.76 -27.12 6.28
CA ASN A 517 -38.86 -27.74 7.02
C ASN A 517 -40.03 -26.75 7.20
N HIS A 518 -40.85 -26.52 6.17
CA HIS A 518 -42.16 -25.82 6.18
C HIS A 518 -42.26 -24.46 6.95
N LYS A 519 -41.16 -23.89 7.44
CA LYS A 519 -41.08 -22.73 8.34
C LYS A 519 -40.21 -21.59 7.80
N LEU A 520 -39.57 -21.75 6.64
CA LEU A 520 -38.83 -20.67 5.99
C LEU A 520 -39.80 -19.83 5.16
N THR A 521 -39.71 -18.51 5.33
CA THR A 521 -40.44 -17.54 4.50
C THR A 521 -40.00 -17.68 3.04
N PRO A 522 -40.94 -17.74 2.09
CA PRO A 522 -40.59 -17.76 0.68
C PRO A 522 -39.84 -16.47 0.31
N VAL A 523 -38.86 -16.60 -0.60
CA VAL A 523 -38.11 -15.44 -1.10
C VAL A 523 -38.79 -14.94 -2.38
N PHE A 524 -38.98 -13.62 -2.48
CA PHE A 524 -39.59 -12.96 -3.62
C PHE A 524 -38.54 -12.18 -4.42
N ILE A 525 -38.55 -12.38 -5.73
CA ILE A 525 -37.75 -11.61 -6.68
C ILE A 525 -38.68 -10.76 -7.54
N PRO A 526 -38.54 -9.42 -7.54
CA PRO A 526 -39.30 -8.57 -8.45
C PRO A 526 -38.79 -8.78 -9.88
N ILE A 527 -39.69 -9.14 -10.80
CA ILE A 527 -39.34 -9.24 -12.23
C ILE A 527 -39.60 -7.90 -12.92
N ASN A 528 -40.73 -7.26 -12.60
CA ASN A 528 -41.16 -5.99 -13.15
C ASN A 528 -41.87 -5.15 -12.07
N ALA A 529 -42.37 -3.96 -12.42
CA ALA A 529 -43.01 -3.05 -11.46
C ALA A 529 -44.28 -3.62 -10.80
N ALA A 530 -44.90 -4.64 -11.40
CA ALA A 530 -46.20 -5.18 -10.98
C ALA A 530 -46.15 -6.63 -10.46
N ALA A 531 -45.08 -7.38 -10.76
CA ALA A 531 -45.00 -8.82 -10.51
C ALA A 531 -43.70 -9.22 -9.79
N SER A 532 -43.84 -10.09 -8.80
CA SER A 532 -42.75 -10.75 -8.08
C SER A 532 -42.94 -12.26 -8.10
N VAL A 533 -41.86 -13.01 -8.25
CA VAL A 533 -41.89 -14.49 -8.29
C VAL A 533 -41.54 -15.03 -6.93
N GLU A 534 -42.33 -15.99 -6.47
CA GLU A 534 -42.05 -16.77 -5.29
C GLU A 534 -41.01 -17.88 -5.60
N PHE A 535 -39.94 -17.92 -4.81
CA PHE A 535 -38.89 -18.92 -4.88
C PHE A 535 -38.99 -19.94 -3.74
N ARG A 536 -38.99 -21.22 -4.12
CA ARG A 536 -38.92 -22.36 -3.21
C ARG A 536 -37.71 -23.21 -3.60
N GLY A 537 -36.80 -23.43 -2.66
CA GLY A 537 -35.52 -24.03 -2.96
C GLY A 537 -34.60 -24.17 -1.76
N ASP A 538 -33.46 -24.81 -1.98
CA ASP A 538 -32.42 -24.91 -0.96
C ASP A 538 -31.74 -23.54 -0.77
N MET A 539 -31.59 -23.12 0.49
CA MET A 539 -30.91 -21.88 0.85
C MET A 539 -29.63 -22.18 1.63
N PHE A 540 -28.54 -21.57 1.20
CA PHE A 540 -27.22 -21.70 1.81
C PHE A 540 -26.75 -20.34 2.31
N LEU A 541 -26.38 -20.27 3.58
CA LEU A 541 -25.73 -19.11 4.17
C LEU A 541 -24.23 -19.36 4.20
N HIS A 542 -23.46 -18.49 3.54
CA HIS A 542 -22.01 -18.51 3.47
C HIS A 542 -21.45 -17.32 4.22
N ALA A 543 -20.49 -17.57 5.11
CA ALA A 543 -19.57 -16.53 5.54
C ALA A 543 -18.19 -16.73 4.93
N TRP A 544 -17.70 -15.67 4.32
CA TRP A 544 -16.41 -15.65 3.67
C TRP A 544 -15.46 -14.69 4.40
N ILE A 545 -14.37 -15.22 4.94
CA ILE A 545 -13.33 -14.43 5.60
C ILE A 545 -12.12 -14.37 4.70
N MET A 546 -11.58 -13.16 4.52
CA MET A 546 -10.42 -12.92 3.68
C MET A 546 -9.30 -12.29 4.49
N SER A 547 -8.09 -12.82 4.40
CA SER A 547 -6.86 -12.19 4.89
C SER A 547 -6.33 -11.21 3.84
N LYS A 548 -5.92 -10.03 4.28
CA LYS A 548 -5.33 -9.00 3.40
C LYS A 548 -4.06 -8.44 4.02
N PHE A 549 -2.93 -8.63 3.33
CA PHE A 549 -1.60 -8.11 3.70
C PHE A 549 -1.01 -7.32 2.54
N ASN A 550 -0.98 -5.99 2.61
CA ASN A 550 -0.46 -5.03 1.59
C ASN A 550 -1.00 -5.14 0.15
N GLN A 551 -1.43 -6.33 -0.32
CA GLN A 551 -1.93 -6.65 -1.64
C GLN A 551 -3.40 -7.10 -1.53
N ARG A 552 -4.17 -6.83 -2.58
CA ARG A 552 -5.56 -7.28 -2.69
C ARG A 552 -5.61 -8.55 -3.53
N ASN A 553 -6.10 -9.63 -2.94
CA ASN A 553 -6.51 -10.80 -3.70
C ASN A 553 -7.65 -10.41 -4.64
N LYS A 554 -7.65 -10.95 -5.86
CA LYS A 554 -8.70 -10.71 -6.86
C LYS A 554 -9.52 -11.97 -6.97
N PHE A 555 -10.84 -11.85 -6.94
CA PHE A 555 -11.72 -13.01 -7.10
C PHE A 555 -12.66 -12.82 -8.29
N GLU A 556 -12.97 -13.93 -8.94
CA GLU A 556 -13.95 -14.04 -10.02
C GLU A 556 -14.99 -15.10 -9.65
N LEU A 557 -16.26 -14.79 -9.88
CA LEU A 557 -17.33 -15.79 -9.89
C LEU A 557 -17.31 -16.48 -11.25
N ALA A 558 -17.05 -17.79 -11.25
CA ALA A 558 -17.01 -18.63 -12.42
C ALA A 558 -18.26 -19.52 -12.44
N ALA A 559 -19.05 -19.44 -13.51
CA ALA A 559 -20.17 -20.34 -13.72
C ALA A 559 -19.99 -21.09 -15.05
N ARG A 560 -20.04 -22.42 -14.97
CA ARG A 560 -19.73 -23.33 -16.08
C ARG A 560 -20.87 -24.30 -16.29
N THR A 561 -21.42 -24.34 -17.50
CA THR A 561 -22.45 -25.33 -17.87
C THR A 561 -21.82 -26.56 -18.49
N ARG A 562 -22.50 -27.70 -18.37
CA ARG A 562 -22.16 -28.89 -19.15
C ARG A 562 -22.85 -28.87 -20.51
N GLN A 563 -22.51 -29.86 -21.34
CA GLN A 563 -23.15 -30.03 -22.64
C GLN A 563 -24.65 -30.29 -22.47
N PHE A 564 -25.49 -29.70 -23.33
CA PHE A 564 -26.96 -29.86 -23.33
C PHE A 564 -27.65 -29.49 -22.01
N SER A 565 -26.99 -28.65 -21.21
CA SER A 565 -27.45 -28.19 -19.91
C SER A 565 -27.70 -26.69 -19.95
N SER A 566 -28.65 -26.22 -19.15
CA SER A 566 -29.09 -24.83 -19.17
C SER A 566 -29.64 -24.42 -17.80
N PHE A 567 -29.08 -23.35 -17.24
CA PHE A 567 -29.59 -22.76 -16.00
C PHE A 567 -29.49 -21.24 -16.05
N LEU A 568 -30.29 -20.58 -15.23
CA LEU A 568 -30.26 -19.13 -15.06
C LEU A 568 -29.47 -18.78 -13.80
N LEU A 569 -28.57 -17.82 -13.92
CA LEU A 569 -27.78 -17.28 -12.82
C LEU A 569 -28.21 -15.82 -12.58
N ILE A 570 -28.68 -15.51 -11.38
CA ILE A 570 -29.07 -14.16 -10.96
C ILE A 570 -28.18 -13.74 -9.79
N LEU A 571 -27.58 -12.55 -9.90
CA LEU A 571 -26.77 -11.93 -8.87
C LEU A 571 -27.50 -10.70 -8.33
N GLY A 572 -27.51 -10.55 -7.01
CA GLY A 572 -28.31 -9.51 -6.38
C GLY A 572 -27.96 -9.29 -4.92
N LYS A 573 -28.85 -8.59 -4.23
CA LYS A 573 -28.72 -8.29 -2.80
C LYS A 573 -30.01 -8.66 -2.07
N MET A 574 -29.87 -9.06 -0.81
CA MET A 574 -31.02 -9.23 0.07
C MET A 574 -31.47 -7.87 0.58
N THR A 575 -32.76 -7.54 0.44
CA THR A 575 -33.36 -6.28 0.91
C THR A 575 -34.17 -6.46 2.20
N GLY A 576 -34.47 -7.70 2.58
CA GLY A 576 -35.22 -8.05 3.78
C GLY A 576 -35.13 -9.55 4.13
N PRO A 577 -36.03 -10.09 4.96
CA PRO A 577 -36.10 -11.52 5.26
C PRO A 577 -36.56 -12.36 4.06
N ASP A 578 -37.38 -11.76 3.19
CA ASP A 578 -38.06 -12.38 2.05
C ASP A 578 -37.76 -11.66 0.71
N GLY A 579 -37.20 -10.45 0.71
CA GLY A 579 -36.89 -9.72 -0.53
C GLY A 579 -35.48 -9.98 -1.07
N PHE A 580 -35.38 -10.32 -2.36
CA PHE A 580 -34.13 -10.37 -3.12
C PHE A 580 -34.20 -9.45 -4.35
N GLU A 581 -33.29 -8.48 -4.43
CA GLU A 581 -33.23 -7.50 -5.52
C GLU A 581 -32.19 -7.93 -6.58
N PRO A 582 -32.60 -8.20 -7.83
CA PRO A 582 -31.71 -8.66 -8.88
C PRO A 582 -30.89 -7.51 -9.46
N ALA A 583 -29.57 -7.53 -9.25
CA ALA A 583 -28.64 -6.57 -9.85
C ALA A 583 -28.29 -6.96 -11.30
N HIS A 584 -27.98 -8.24 -11.51
CA HIS A 584 -27.53 -8.80 -12.78
C HIS A 584 -28.12 -10.20 -13.00
N ALA A 585 -28.38 -10.59 -14.24
CA ALA A 585 -28.85 -11.92 -14.57
C ALA A 585 -28.27 -12.38 -15.90
N ILE A 586 -27.99 -13.68 -16.03
CA ILE A 586 -27.44 -14.28 -17.25
C ILE A 586 -27.94 -15.72 -17.43
N ILE A 587 -28.26 -16.05 -18.67
CA ILE A 587 -28.62 -17.42 -19.08
C ILE A 587 -27.36 -18.11 -19.59
N LEU A 588 -27.07 -19.30 -19.06
CA LEU A 588 -25.93 -20.12 -19.48
C LEU A 588 -26.43 -21.41 -20.12
N GLN A 589 -25.90 -21.76 -21.29
CA GLN A 589 -26.30 -22.95 -22.03
C GLN A 589 -25.11 -23.66 -22.70
N ASN A 590 -25.17 -24.98 -22.86
CA ASN A 590 -24.32 -25.74 -23.79
C ASN A 590 -22.80 -25.47 -23.71
N LYS A 591 -22.15 -25.79 -22.58
CA LYS A 591 -20.71 -25.53 -22.35
C LYS A 591 -20.32 -24.05 -22.33
N ASP A 592 -21.29 -23.16 -22.10
CA ASP A 592 -21.00 -21.78 -21.71
C ASP A 592 -20.21 -21.74 -20.41
N GLU A 593 -19.18 -20.89 -20.41
CA GLU A 593 -18.39 -20.50 -19.24
C GLU A 593 -18.44 -18.98 -19.13
N ILE A 594 -18.83 -18.46 -17.97
CA ILE A 594 -18.80 -17.03 -17.65
C ILE A 594 -17.88 -16.80 -16.46
N MET A 595 -16.99 -15.81 -16.60
CA MET A 595 -16.12 -15.30 -15.54
C MET A 595 -16.52 -13.86 -15.22
N ILE A 596 -16.98 -13.63 -13.99
CA ILE A 596 -17.49 -12.35 -13.49
C ILE A 596 -16.55 -11.84 -12.39
N PRO A 597 -15.78 -10.76 -12.61
CA PRO A 597 -14.94 -10.18 -11.57
C PRO A 597 -15.75 -9.70 -10.36
N LEU A 598 -15.30 -10.02 -9.16
CA LEU A 598 -15.87 -9.54 -7.90
C LEU A 598 -15.01 -8.38 -7.38
N LEU A 599 -15.55 -7.17 -7.48
CA LEU A 599 -14.99 -5.96 -6.89
C LEU A 599 -15.37 -5.91 -5.41
N MET A 600 -14.36 -5.85 -4.55
CA MET A 600 -14.51 -5.89 -3.10
C MET A 600 -14.18 -4.53 -2.51
N GLU A 601 -15.14 -3.98 -1.75
CA GLU A 601 -15.01 -2.71 -1.04
C GLU A 601 -15.14 -2.95 0.47
N ASP A 602 -14.04 -2.71 1.19
CA ASP A 602 -13.99 -2.83 2.65
C ASP A 602 -14.62 -1.58 3.30
N LEU A 603 -15.59 -1.79 4.20
CA LEU A 603 -16.12 -0.74 5.07
C LEU A 603 -15.16 -0.47 6.24
N PRO A 604 -15.12 0.75 6.81
CA PRO A 604 -14.33 1.02 8.00
C PRO A 604 -14.73 0.08 9.15
N SER A 605 -13.76 -0.33 9.97
CA SER A 605 -14.04 -1.21 11.11
C SER A 605 -15.00 -0.54 12.10
N ALA A 606 -15.58 -1.31 13.02
CA ALA A 606 -16.49 -0.75 14.03
C ALA A 606 -15.78 0.31 14.89
N LYS A 607 -14.54 0.01 15.30
CA LYS A 607 -13.68 0.89 16.09
C LYS A 607 -13.31 2.16 15.32
N GLU A 608 -12.74 2.03 14.11
CA GLU A 608 -12.32 3.18 13.28
C GLU A 608 -13.47 4.16 13.04
N PHE A 609 -14.68 3.66 12.85
CA PHE A 609 -15.85 4.51 12.66
C PHE A 609 -16.33 5.16 13.94
N LYS A 610 -16.28 4.45 15.07
CA LYS A 610 -16.64 5.03 16.38
C LYS A 610 -15.71 6.20 16.69
N ASP A 611 -14.41 6.00 16.51
CA ASP A 611 -13.39 7.03 16.71
C ASP A 611 -13.60 8.21 15.74
N ALA A 612 -13.93 7.92 14.47
CA ALA A 612 -14.18 8.96 13.47
C ALA A 612 -15.43 9.82 13.77
N ILE A 613 -16.49 9.23 14.36
CA ILE A 613 -17.72 9.97 14.67
C ILE A 613 -17.69 10.65 16.05
N GLU A 614 -16.74 10.32 16.93
CA GLU A 614 -16.67 10.85 18.30
C GLU A 614 -16.56 12.37 18.33
N SER A 615 -15.84 12.94 17.36
CA SER A 615 -15.67 14.40 17.21
C SER A 615 -16.86 15.12 16.53
N LEU A 616 -17.85 14.38 16.00
CA LEU A 616 -19.00 14.94 15.29
C LEU A 616 -20.14 15.31 16.24
N SER A 617 -20.99 16.26 15.82
CA SER A 617 -22.20 16.63 16.58
C SER A 617 -23.18 15.44 16.71
N PRO A 618 -24.04 15.39 17.75
CA PRO A 618 -24.96 14.26 17.96
C PRO A 618 -25.89 13.96 16.77
N GLU A 619 -26.35 14.98 16.04
CA GLU A 619 -27.17 14.81 14.83
C GLU A 619 -26.36 14.21 13.67
N GLN A 620 -25.12 14.68 13.46
CA GLN A 620 -24.21 14.08 12.48
C GLN A 620 -23.84 12.63 12.84
N GLN A 621 -23.68 12.32 14.12
CA GLN A 621 -23.47 10.95 14.58
C GLN A 621 -24.67 10.06 14.30
N ARG A 622 -25.90 10.53 14.55
CA ARG A 622 -27.14 9.79 14.21
C ARG A 622 -27.22 9.52 12.71
N PHE A 623 -26.97 10.54 11.90
CA PHE A 623 -26.92 10.41 10.43
C PHE A 623 -25.87 9.38 9.98
N ALA A 624 -24.64 9.49 10.48
CA ALA A 624 -23.57 8.57 10.14
C ALA A 624 -23.89 7.12 10.54
N LYS A 625 -24.43 6.91 11.76
CA LYS A 625 -24.85 5.59 12.26
C LYS A 625 -25.95 4.98 11.40
N ALA A 626 -26.95 5.77 11.01
CA ALA A 626 -28.02 5.33 10.11
C ALA A 626 -27.46 4.91 8.74
N PHE A 627 -26.57 5.72 8.15
CA PHE A 627 -25.97 5.43 6.85
C PHE A 627 -25.06 4.19 6.90
N ARG A 628 -24.31 3.99 7.99
CA ARG A 628 -23.53 2.75 8.22
C ARG A 628 -24.46 1.53 8.33
N SER A 629 -25.56 1.65 9.06
CA SER A 629 -26.52 0.54 9.22
C SER A 629 -27.13 0.10 7.88
N MET A 630 -27.43 1.05 7.00
CA MET A 630 -27.90 0.80 5.64
C MET A 630 -26.81 0.12 4.79
N LYS A 631 -25.57 0.61 4.85
CA LYS A 631 -24.44 -0.01 4.13
C LYS A 631 -24.16 -1.45 4.58
N LEU A 632 -24.30 -1.73 5.87
CA LEU A 632 -24.16 -3.09 6.41
C LEU A 632 -25.30 -4.00 5.95
N ALA A 633 -26.55 -3.52 5.89
CA ALA A 633 -27.65 -4.31 5.35
C ALA A 633 -27.43 -4.65 3.86
N LEU A 634 -26.93 -3.69 3.07
CA LEU A 634 -26.63 -3.85 1.65
C LEU A 634 -25.35 -4.65 1.35
N SER A 635 -24.63 -5.14 2.38
CA SER A 635 -23.43 -5.97 2.19
C SER A 635 -23.74 -7.44 1.95
N VAL A 636 -24.99 -7.86 2.14
CA VAL A 636 -25.44 -9.24 1.91
C VAL A 636 -25.59 -9.47 0.41
N PHE A 637 -24.65 -10.21 -0.16
CA PHE A 637 -24.65 -10.54 -1.58
C PHE A 637 -25.35 -11.88 -1.80
N GLY A 638 -26.22 -11.97 -2.80
CA GLY A 638 -26.95 -13.21 -3.08
C GLY A 638 -26.71 -13.69 -4.50
N ILE A 639 -26.56 -15.01 -4.64
CA ILE A 639 -26.45 -15.73 -5.90
C ILE A 639 -27.63 -16.70 -5.98
N CYS A 640 -28.55 -16.44 -6.88
CA CYS A 640 -29.69 -17.31 -7.15
C CYS A 640 -29.45 -18.10 -8.43
N ILE A 641 -29.65 -19.41 -8.35
CA ILE A 641 -29.47 -20.35 -9.45
C ILE A 641 -30.82 -21.03 -9.71
N ILE A 642 -31.29 -20.96 -10.95
CA ILE A 642 -32.58 -21.55 -11.35
C ILE A 642 -32.36 -22.61 -12.41
N GLN A 643 -32.90 -23.78 -12.15
CA GLN A 643 -32.86 -24.89 -13.10
C GLN A 643 -34.04 -24.73 -14.08
N LEU A 644 -33.73 -24.53 -15.37
CA LEU A 644 -34.75 -24.16 -16.37
C LEU A 644 -35.65 -25.34 -16.76
N LYS A 645 -35.08 -26.54 -16.88
CA LYS A 645 -35.80 -27.70 -17.38
C LYS A 645 -36.94 -28.19 -16.46
N PRO A 646 -36.77 -28.33 -15.12
CA PRO A 646 -37.89 -28.63 -14.22
C PRO A 646 -38.99 -27.58 -14.32
N GLN A 647 -38.63 -26.30 -14.38
CA GLN A 647 -39.61 -25.23 -14.48
C GLN A 647 -40.39 -25.27 -15.80
N LEU A 648 -39.73 -25.61 -16.91
CA LEU A 648 -40.39 -25.84 -18.20
C LEU A 648 -41.35 -27.05 -18.17
N GLU A 649 -40.99 -28.13 -17.46
CA GLU A 649 -41.87 -29.29 -17.29
C GLU A 649 -43.16 -28.89 -16.55
N VAL A 650 -43.03 -28.12 -15.46
CA VAL A 650 -44.17 -27.60 -14.69
C VAL A 650 -45.02 -26.63 -15.51
N LEU A 651 -44.38 -25.68 -16.21
CA LEU A 651 -45.07 -24.68 -17.02
C LEU A 651 -45.91 -25.32 -18.13
N LEU A 652 -45.39 -26.36 -18.79
CA LEU A 652 -46.05 -27.03 -19.91
C LEU A 652 -47.05 -28.11 -19.47
N GLY A 653 -47.21 -28.35 -18.16
CA GLY A 653 -48.09 -29.41 -17.63
C GLY A 653 -47.55 -30.82 -17.86
N LEU A 654 -46.24 -30.97 -18.05
CA LEU A 654 -45.57 -32.23 -18.28
C LEU A 654 -45.17 -32.89 -16.94
N PRO A 655 -45.24 -34.23 -16.82
CA PRO A 655 -44.70 -34.92 -15.66
C PRO A 655 -43.18 -34.73 -15.52
N ASP A 656 -42.67 -34.81 -14.29
CA ASP A 656 -41.24 -34.73 -14.01
C ASP A 656 -40.41 -35.64 -14.92
N LYS A 657 -39.25 -35.15 -15.34
CA LYS A 657 -38.24 -35.87 -16.15
C LYS A 657 -38.60 -36.04 -17.63
N SER A 658 -39.74 -35.52 -18.08
CA SER A 658 -40.21 -35.65 -19.46
C SER A 658 -39.28 -35.00 -20.49
N LEU A 659 -38.62 -33.89 -20.15
CA LEU A 659 -37.70 -33.18 -21.07
C LEU A 659 -36.25 -33.66 -21.01
N THR A 660 -35.93 -34.58 -20.09
CA THR A 660 -34.54 -35.03 -19.85
C THR A 660 -33.90 -35.67 -21.09
N LYS A 661 -34.67 -36.43 -21.87
CA LYS A 661 -34.20 -37.14 -23.08
C LYS A 661 -34.38 -36.32 -24.37
N GLU A 662 -35.06 -35.18 -24.30
CA GLU A 662 -35.53 -34.41 -25.45
C GLU A 662 -34.72 -33.11 -25.62
N ILE A 663 -33.46 -33.29 -26.04
CA ILE A 663 -32.47 -32.19 -26.14
C ILE A 663 -32.90 -31.14 -27.17
N ARG A 664 -33.31 -31.57 -28.38
CA ARG A 664 -33.74 -30.66 -29.45
C ARG A 664 -34.96 -29.85 -29.05
N LEU A 665 -35.97 -30.53 -28.48
CA LEU A 665 -37.19 -29.88 -27.99
C LEU A 665 -36.89 -28.81 -26.93
N THR A 666 -35.96 -29.09 -26.01
CA THR A 666 -35.59 -28.12 -24.97
C THR A 666 -34.89 -26.89 -25.57
N GLN A 667 -34.03 -27.08 -26.57
CA GLN A 667 -33.37 -25.98 -27.28
C GLN A 667 -34.38 -25.14 -28.07
N ASP A 668 -35.29 -25.80 -28.79
CA ASP A 668 -36.35 -25.14 -29.54
C ASP A 668 -37.26 -24.32 -28.60
N LEU A 669 -37.68 -24.89 -27.47
CA LEU A 669 -38.47 -24.20 -26.45
C LEU A 669 -37.75 -22.98 -25.89
N LEU A 670 -36.47 -23.10 -25.52
CA LEU A 670 -35.69 -21.96 -25.03
C LEU A 670 -35.55 -20.87 -26.11
N SER A 671 -35.36 -21.23 -27.38
CA SER A 671 -35.31 -20.25 -28.48
C SER A 671 -36.66 -19.55 -28.69
N LEU A 672 -37.79 -20.29 -28.59
CA LEU A 672 -39.13 -19.72 -28.70
C LEU A 672 -39.42 -18.70 -27.59
N PHE A 673 -39.02 -18.98 -26.36
CA PHE A 673 -39.21 -18.06 -25.24
C PHE A 673 -38.24 -16.87 -25.24
N ILE A 674 -36.98 -17.09 -25.61
CA ILE A 674 -35.93 -16.04 -25.54
C ILE A 674 -35.93 -15.16 -26.79
N ASP A 675 -35.91 -15.75 -27.98
CA ASP A 675 -35.69 -15.02 -29.23
C ASP A 675 -37.00 -14.53 -29.86
N TYR A 676 -38.07 -15.32 -29.72
CA TYR A 676 -39.36 -15.05 -30.37
C TYR A 676 -40.47 -14.62 -29.39
N GLN A 677 -40.19 -14.62 -28.08
CA GLN A 677 -41.11 -14.19 -27.02
C GLN A 677 -42.53 -14.79 -27.14
N VAL A 678 -42.62 -16.07 -27.50
CA VAL A 678 -43.91 -16.76 -27.67
C VAL A 678 -44.56 -16.99 -26.29
N PRO A 679 -45.85 -16.60 -26.10
CA PRO A 679 -46.58 -16.87 -24.86
C PRO A 679 -46.61 -18.35 -24.52
N SER A 680 -46.42 -18.68 -23.23
CA SER A 680 -46.38 -20.06 -22.76
C SER A 680 -47.70 -20.82 -22.96
N ASP A 681 -48.83 -20.13 -22.91
CA ASP A 681 -50.18 -20.71 -23.09
C ASP A 681 -50.38 -21.35 -24.48
N LEU A 682 -49.65 -20.93 -25.51
CA LEU A 682 -49.73 -21.55 -26.85
C LEU A 682 -49.00 -22.91 -26.92
N LEU A 683 -48.10 -23.16 -25.97
CA LEU A 683 -47.24 -24.34 -25.95
C LEU A 683 -47.64 -25.33 -24.84
N THR A 684 -48.49 -24.90 -23.89
CA THR A 684 -48.98 -25.74 -22.79
C THR A 684 -49.83 -26.90 -23.29
N PHE A 685 -49.83 -27.99 -22.51
CA PHE A 685 -50.74 -29.10 -22.73
C PHE A 685 -52.10 -28.82 -22.05
N ASP A 686 -53.15 -28.62 -22.85
CA ASP A 686 -54.51 -28.30 -22.36
C ASP A 686 -55.45 -29.52 -22.26
N GLY A 687 -54.91 -30.74 -22.22
CA GLY A 687 -55.70 -31.99 -22.18
C GLY A 687 -55.97 -32.54 -20.78
N LEU A 688 -56.76 -33.62 -20.69
CA LEU A 688 -57.08 -34.31 -19.43
C LEU A 688 -55.80 -34.78 -18.70
N SER A 689 -55.73 -34.51 -17.40
CA SER A 689 -54.55 -34.72 -16.54
C SER A 689 -54.08 -36.19 -16.43
N ASP A 690 -54.93 -37.16 -16.76
CA ASP A 690 -54.66 -38.62 -16.69
C ASP A 690 -53.94 -39.23 -17.91
N MET A 691 -53.54 -38.41 -18.90
CA MET A 691 -52.80 -38.89 -20.07
C MET A 691 -51.34 -39.32 -19.74
N ASN A 692 -50.87 -40.41 -20.34
CA ASN A 692 -49.49 -40.90 -20.22
C ASN A 692 -48.46 -39.83 -20.65
N ALA A 693 -47.31 -39.78 -19.95
CA ALA A 693 -46.24 -38.78 -20.17
C ALA A 693 -45.78 -38.68 -21.64
N THR A 694 -45.71 -39.81 -22.35
CA THR A 694 -45.30 -39.87 -23.76
C THR A 694 -46.33 -39.20 -24.69
N SER A 695 -47.62 -39.34 -24.39
CA SER A 695 -48.69 -38.72 -25.18
C SER A 695 -48.71 -37.21 -24.98
N LYS A 696 -48.55 -36.74 -23.73
CA LYS A 696 -48.44 -35.31 -23.42
C LYS A 696 -47.24 -34.66 -24.13
N LEU A 697 -46.09 -35.33 -24.11
CA LEU A 697 -44.89 -34.90 -24.83
C LEU A 697 -45.10 -34.79 -26.34
N LEU A 698 -45.83 -35.73 -26.96
CA LEU A 698 -46.09 -35.71 -28.40
C LEU A 698 -46.94 -34.51 -28.81
N VAL A 699 -47.94 -34.14 -28.00
CA VAL A 699 -48.79 -32.96 -28.24
C VAL A 699 -47.95 -31.68 -28.19
N VAL A 700 -47.15 -31.50 -27.12
CA VAL A 700 -46.26 -30.34 -26.99
C VAL A 700 -45.25 -30.28 -28.15
N LYS A 701 -44.68 -31.41 -28.58
CA LYS A 701 -43.80 -31.47 -29.76
C LYS A 701 -44.50 -30.99 -31.03
N ASN A 702 -45.76 -31.35 -31.23
CA ASN A 702 -46.53 -30.93 -32.40
C ASN A 702 -46.80 -29.42 -32.37
N HIS A 703 -47.14 -28.85 -31.21
CA HIS A 703 -47.33 -27.41 -31.03
C HIS A 703 -46.04 -26.64 -31.34
N VAL A 704 -44.91 -27.04 -30.73
CA VAL A 704 -43.59 -26.44 -30.98
C VAL A 704 -43.20 -26.54 -32.44
N LYS A 705 -43.41 -27.71 -33.08
CA LYS A 705 -43.11 -27.89 -34.50
C LYS A 705 -43.92 -26.97 -35.38
N SER A 706 -45.23 -26.84 -35.13
CA SER A 706 -46.11 -25.95 -35.90
C SER A 706 -45.66 -24.49 -35.81
N VAL A 707 -45.29 -24.02 -34.62
CA VAL A 707 -44.81 -22.66 -34.42
C VAL A 707 -43.45 -22.44 -35.10
N MET A 708 -42.53 -23.39 -34.97
CA MET A 708 -41.21 -23.30 -35.60
C MET A 708 -41.29 -23.35 -37.14
N ASP A 709 -42.19 -24.15 -37.70
CA ASP A 709 -42.39 -24.22 -39.16
C ASP A 709 -43.01 -22.92 -39.70
N MET A 710 -43.91 -22.28 -38.94
CA MET A 710 -44.43 -20.94 -39.26
C MET A 710 -43.33 -19.88 -39.23
N ILE A 711 -42.46 -19.89 -38.21
CA ILE A 711 -41.34 -18.96 -38.09
C ILE A 711 -40.34 -19.15 -39.23
N LYS A 712 -40.04 -20.39 -39.62
CA LYS A 712 -39.16 -20.68 -40.75
C LYS A 712 -39.73 -20.17 -42.06
N SER A 713 -41.03 -20.40 -42.31
CA SER A 713 -41.69 -19.87 -43.52
C SER A 713 -41.59 -18.34 -43.57
N ALA A 714 -41.84 -17.65 -42.46
CA ALA A 714 -41.72 -16.20 -42.38
C ALA A 714 -40.30 -15.70 -42.65
N LYS A 715 -39.27 -16.36 -42.10
CA LYS A 715 -37.87 -16.02 -42.35
C LYS A 715 -37.44 -16.29 -43.79
N GLU A 716 -37.92 -17.37 -44.41
CA GLU A 716 -37.66 -17.66 -45.81
C GLU A 716 -38.30 -16.62 -46.73
N ASP A 717 -39.47 -16.10 -46.38
CA ASP A 717 -40.12 -15.05 -47.15
C ASP A 717 -39.44 -13.69 -46.97
N GLU A 718 -38.98 -13.35 -45.76
CA GLU A 718 -38.17 -12.15 -45.48
C GLU A 718 -36.83 -12.19 -46.25
N LEU A 719 -36.12 -13.32 -46.24
CA LEU A 719 -34.89 -13.50 -47.00
C LEU A 719 -35.10 -13.40 -48.53
N LYS A 720 -36.23 -13.89 -49.05
CA LYS A 720 -36.58 -13.72 -50.47
C LYS A 720 -36.89 -12.27 -50.80
N GLU A 721 -37.58 -11.56 -49.91
CA GLU A 721 -37.90 -10.15 -50.11
C GLU A 721 -36.63 -9.28 -50.06
N GLU A 722 -35.71 -9.53 -49.13
CA GLU A 722 -34.41 -8.87 -49.08
C GLU A 722 -33.54 -9.23 -50.29
N ALA A 723 -33.54 -10.48 -50.75
CA ALA A 723 -32.84 -10.89 -51.97
C ALA A 723 -33.44 -10.20 -53.21
N MET A 724 -34.76 -10.12 -53.34
CA MET A 724 -35.42 -9.37 -54.41
C MET A 724 -35.12 -7.87 -54.33
N LYS A 725 -35.05 -7.28 -53.13
CA LYS A 725 -34.65 -5.88 -52.94
C LYS A 725 -33.19 -5.65 -53.29
N ALA A 726 -32.29 -6.57 -52.93
CA ALA A 726 -30.89 -6.52 -53.29
C ALA A 726 -30.67 -6.68 -54.80
N ASP A 727 -31.40 -7.60 -55.44
CA ASP A 727 -31.37 -7.80 -56.89
C ASP A 727 -31.97 -6.59 -57.63
N MET A 728 -33.10 -6.04 -57.17
CA MET A 728 -33.68 -4.80 -57.72
C MET A 728 -32.74 -3.60 -57.52
N ALA A 729 -32.03 -3.51 -56.39
CA ALA A 729 -31.02 -2.47 -56.18
C ALA A 729 -29.83 -2.64 -57.13
N HIS A 730 -29.41 -3.89 -57.39
CA HIS A 730 -28.36 -4.22 -58.36
C HIS A 730 -28.79 -3.92 -59.81
N GLU A 731 -30.06 -4.15 -60.17
CA GLU A 731 -30.63 -3.80 -61.46
C GLU A 731 -30.80 -2.27 -61.64
N MET A 732 -31.13 -1.54 -60.57
CA MET A 732 -31.17 -0.07 -60.59
C MET A 732 -29.77 0.53 -60.81
N ASP A 733 -28.72 -0.04 -60.21
CA ASP A 733 -27.33 0.36 -60.42
C ASP A 733 -26.85 0.11 -61.87
N ASP A 734 -27.30 -1.00 -62.48
CA ASP A 734 -27.04 -1.32 -63.89
C ASP A 734 -27.82 -0.42 -64.87
N MET A 735 -29.04 0.03 -64.53
CA MET A 735 -29.80 0.99 -65.33
C MET A 735 -29.22 2.41 -65.28
N VAL A 736 -28.70 2.84 -64.12
CA VAL A 736 -28.00 4.14 -63.97
C VAL A 736 -26.69 4.14 -64.76
N SER A 737 -25.98 3.01 -64.81
CA SER A 737 -24.75 2.85 -65.62
C SER A 737 -25.02 2.93 -67.14
N ASN A 738 -26.17 2.43 -67.61
CA ASN A 738 -26.55 2.48 -69.03
C ASN A 738 -27.11 3.84 -69.50
N THR A 739 -27.69 4.65 -68.60
CA THR A 739 -28.20 6.00 -68.95
C THR A 739 -27.09 7.07 -69.02
N MET A 740 -25.93 6.85 -68.36
CA MET A 740 -24.76 7.72 -68.51
C MET A 740 -24.00 7.56 -69.85
N PHE A 741 -24.24 6.48 -70.62
CA PHE A 741 -23.51 6.22 -71.86
C PHE A 741 -23.97 7.04 -73.09
N LEU A 742 -25.07 7.80 -72.99
CA LEU A 742 -25.65 8.57 -74.12
C LEU A 742 -25.37 10.09 -74.06
N SER A 743 -24.84 10.66 -72.98
CA SER A 743 -24.76 12.12 -72.82
C SER A 743 -23.39 12.77 -73.04
N SER A 744 -22.28 12.05 -73.28
CA SER A 744 -20.99 12.73 -73.55
C SER A 744 -19.98 11.95 -74.41
N ARG A 745 -20.33 11.77 -75.69
CA ARG A 745 -19.34 11.81 -76.79
C ARG A 745 -19.33 13.22 -77.39
N LYS A 746 -18.50 14.14 -76.86
CA LYS A 746 -17.85 15.17 -77.69
C LYS A 746 -16.58 15.72 -77.03
N LYS A 747 -15.47 15.41 -77.72
CA LYS A 747 -14.10 16.00 -77.71
C LYS A 747 -13.18 15.55 -76.56
N MET A 748 -12.25 14.61 -76.82
CA MET A 748 -10.89 14.81 -77.42
C MET A 748 -9.98 15.59 -76.47
N CYS A 749 -8.72 15.23 -76.17
CA CYS A 749 -7.70 14.43 -76.86
C CYS A 749 -6.63 13.99 -75.83
N ALA A 750 -6.12 12.74 -75.84
CA ALA A 750 -4.82 12.29 -76.41
C ALA A 750 -3.58 12.87 -75.69
N ALA A 751 -2.52 12.16 -75.25
CA ALA A 751 -1.95 10.82 -75.52
C ALA A 751 -0.92 10.49 -74.37
N VAL A 752 -0.86 9.32 -73.70
CA VAL A 752 -0.23 8.00 -74.03
C VAL A 752 1.33 8.03 -74.05
N PRO A 753 2.13 7.05 -73.54
CA PRO A 753 1.99 6.18 -72.35
C PRO A 753 3.31 5.70 -71.64
N GLN A 754 3.14 5.02 -70.49
CA GLN A 754 3.86 3.82 -69.99
C GLN A 754 5.35 3.83 -69.57
N GLN A 755 5.57 3.52 -68.28
CA GLN A 755 6.35 2.33 -67.89
C GLN A 755 5.87 1.71 -66.55
N MET A 756 5.79 0.38 -66.56
CA MET A 756 5.27 -0.53 -65.53
C MET A 756 6.29 -0.86 -64.42
N MET A 757 5.81 -1.06 -63.18
CA MET A 757 5.92 -2.29 -62.36
C MET A 757 4.95 -2.11 -61.17
N ALA A 758 3.85 -2.88 -61.05
CA ALA A 758 3.75 -4.21 -60.43
C ALA A 758 4.13 -4.19 -58.92
N ARG A 759 3.36 -4.71 -57.96
CA ARG A 759 2.12 -5.51 -57.95
C ARG A 759 1.70 -5.71 -56.47
N ARG A 760 0.39 -5.89 -56.25
CA ARG A 760 -0.30 -6.50 -55.07
C ARG A 760 -0.19 -5.73 -53.75
N SER A 761 -1.28 -5.15 -53.23
CA SER A 761 -2.36 -5.87 -52.52
C SER A 761 -3.25 -4.83 -51.83
N MET A 762 -4.58 -5.05 -51.84
CA MET A 762 -5.67 -4.42 -51.05
C MET A 762 -5.76 -2.88 -51.11
N MET A 763 -6.79 -2.21 -51.64
CA MET A 763 -8.23 -2.50 -51.71
C MET A 763 -8.87 -2.96 -50.39
N SER A 764 -9.67 -2.17 -49.68
CA SER A 764 -9.83 -0.70 -49.54
C SER A 764 -10.99 -0.46 -48.55
N LEU A 765 -11.16 0.81 -48.15
CA LEU A 765 -12.38 1.51 -47.68
C LEU A 765 -12.57 1.62 -46.14
N GLU A 766 -12.90 2.76 -45.54
CA GLU A 766 -12.73 4.19 -45.88
C GLU A 766 -13.24 5.00 -44.66
N ALA A 767 -12.46 6.01 -44.27
CA ALA A 767 -12.85 7.27 -43.65
C ALA A 767 -12.36 8.33 -44.66
N GLU A 768 -12.90 9.51 -44.90
CA GLU A 768 -13.96 10.36 -44.33
C GLU A 768 -14.06 11.59 -45.29
N SER A 769 -15.10 12.42 -45.12
CA SER A 769 -15.11 13.90 -45.32
C SER A 769 -15.62 14.55 -46.63
N SER A 770 -16.65 15.40 -46.43
CA SER A 770 -16.98 16.76 -46.96
C SER A 770 -16.47 17.23 -48.33
N SER A 771 -17.24 17.97 -49.13
CA SER A 771 -17.58 19.40 -48.92
C SER A 771 -18.44 19.93 -50.07
N GLU A 772 -19.20 21.00 -49.87
CA GLU A 772 -19.09 22.34 -50.50
C GLU A 772 -20.24 23.20 -49.93
N GLU A 773 -20.25 24.54 -49.80
CA GLU A 773 -19.28 25.65 -49.78
C GLU A 773 -20.12 26.95 -49.49
N GLU A 774 -19.43 28.11 -49.37
CA GLU A 774 -19.91 29.51 -49.28
C GLU A 774 -20.42 30.02 -47.90
N GLU A 775 -20.12 31.22 -47.40
CA GLU A 775 -19.34 32.37 -47.87
C GLU A 775 -18.92 33.27 -46.66
N VAL A 776 -18.10 34.27 -46.94
CA VAL A 776 -17.32 35.18 -46.07
C VAL A 776 -18.15 36.35 -45.52
N GLU A 777 -17.89 36.83 -44.29
CA GLU A 777 -17.65 38.27 -43.96
C GLU A 777 -17.29 38.54 -42.48
N ASP A 778 -16.67 39.70 -42.28
CA ASP A 778 -15.79 40.17 -41.22
C ASP A 778 -16.42 40.59 -39.87
N ASP A 779 -15.50 40.82 -38.92
CA ASP A 779 -15.40 41.97 -38.01
C ASP A 779 -15.74 41.89 -36.50
N ASP A 780 -14.70 42.27 -35.75
CA ASP A 780 -14.61 43.12 -34.55
C ASP A 780 -15.35 42.84 -33.22
N ASN A 781 -14.50 42.65 -32.20
CA ASN A 781 -14.41 43.38 -30.93
C ASN A 781 -15.63 43.59 -29.99
N ASN A 782 -15.29 43.33 -28.71
CA ASN A 782 -15.59 44.10 -27.51
C ASN A 782 -16.74 43.73 -26.56
N GLU A 783 -16.30 43.60 -25.30
CA GLU A 783 -16.90 44.07 -24.05
C GLU A 783 -18.08 43.32 -23.37
N GLU A 784 -17.68 42.77 -22.22
CA GLU A 784 -18.26 42.98 -20.88
C GLU A 784 -19.50 42.20 -20.40
N CYS A 785 -19.35 41.87 -19.11
CA CYS A 785 -20.26 41.19 -18.21
C CYS A 785 -21.66 41.84 -18.13
N GLU A 786 -22.69 41.03 -17.91
CA GLU A 786 -23.54 41.23 -16.72
C GLU A 786 -24.36 40.00 -16.33
N VAL A 787 -24.69 40.01 -15.04
CA VAL A 787 -25.26 38.99 -14.17
C VAL A 787 -26.75 38.73 -14.47
N ASN A 788 -27.20 37.48 -14.38
CA ASN A 788 -28.45 37.14 -13.66
C ASN A 788 -28.58 35.64 -13.39
N GLY A 789 -28.73 35.30 -12.11
CA GLY A 789 -28.89 33.93 -11.63
C GLY A 789 -30.32 33.39 -11.74
N ARG A 790 -30.46 32.08 -11.54
CA ARG A 790 -31.62 31.48 -10.86
C ARG A 790 -31.32 30.07 -10.38
N SER A 791 -31.63 29.88 -9.10
CA SER A 791 -31.65 28.65 -8.32
C SER A 791 -32.62 27.62 -8.92
N LEU A 792 -32.31 26.33 -8.81
CA LEU A 792 -33.27 25.24 -9.04
C LEU A 792 -33.57 24.55 -7.70
N GLU A 793 -34.79 24.78 -7.23
CA GLU A 793 -35.42 24.15 -6.08
C GLU A 793 -35.90 22.74 -6.43
N ALA A 794 -35.79 21.86 -5.44
CA ALA A 794 -36.45 20.57 -5.40
C ALA A 794 -37.95 20.74 -5.12
N GLN A 795 -38.81 20.00 -5.82
CA GLN A 795 -40.22 19.84 -5.44
C GLN A 795 -40.61 18.35 -5.37
N SER A 796 -41.19 18.05 -4.21
CA SER A 796 -41.85 16.84 -3.75
C SER A 796 -43.32 16.79 -4.19
N GLN A 797 -43.86 15.60 -4.47
CA GLN A 797 -45.31 15.28 -4.47
C GLN A 797 -45.47 13.81 -4.02
N GLU A 798 -45.93 13.55 -2.79
CA GLU A 798 -47.32 13.36 -2.32
C GLU A 798 -47.80 11.89 -2.44
N THR A 799 -47.76 11.19 -1.30
CA THR A 799 -48.46 9.91 -1.08
C THR A 799 -49.65 10.18 -0.17
N GLN A 800 -50.87 10.02 -0.69
CA GLN A 800 -52.10 10.17 0.10
C GLN A 800 -52.34 8.97 1.03
N GLU A 801 -52.66 9.29 2.28
CA GLU A 801 -53.16 8.40 3.32
C GLU A 801 -54.49 7.74 2.91
N TYR A 802 -54.64 6.44 3.21
CA TYR A 802 -55.95 5.84 3.46
C TYR A 802 -55.94 5.17 4.84
N LYS A 803 -56.65 5.79 5.80
CA LYS A 803 -56.93 5.25 7.13
C LYS A 803 -58.07 4.24 7.04
N GLY A 804 -57.82 3.04 7.54
CA GLY A 804 -58.85 2.03 7.82
C GLY A 804 -58.41 1.16 8.99
N GLY A 805 -58.59 1.65 10.22
CA GLY A 805 -58.34 0.88 11.43
C GLY A 805 -59.45 -0.14 11.68
N LYS A 806 -59.06 -1.40 11.91
CA LYS A 806 -59.75 -2.30 12.83
C LYS A 806 -58.72 -3.06 13.65
N SER A 807 -58.67 -2.70 14.92
CA SER A 807 -58.04 -3.45 16.00
C SER A 807 -58.70 -4.82 16.15
N SER A 808 -57.93 -5.88 15.91
CA SER A 808 -58.19 -7.19 16.52
C SER A 808 -56.89 -7.68 17.13
N SER A 809 -56.81 -7.52 18.45
CA SER A 809 -55.89 -8.23 19.32
C SER A 809 -56.08 -9.74 19.13
N SER A 810 -55.17 -10.37 18.41
CA SER A 810 -54.97 -11.81 18.45
C SER A 810 -53.50 -12.07 18.71
N SER A 811 -53.21 -12.43 19.96
CA SER A 811 -51.99 -13.10 20.38
C SER A 811 -51.73 -14.31 19.46
N SER A 812 -50.84 -14.16 18.49
CA SER A 812 -50.37 -15.25 17.65
C SER A 812 -48.86 -15.37 17.80
N THR A 813 -48.47 -16.44 18.47
CA THR A 813 -47.14 -17.05 18.58
C THR A 813 -46.18 -16.62 17.46
N THR A 814 -45.11 -15.93 17.83
CA THR A 814 -44.07 -15.42 16.93
C THR A 814 -43.31 -16.56 16.24
N ASN A 815 -43.57 -16.77 14.95
CA ASN A 815 -42.70 -17.56 14.07
C ASN A 815 -41.46 -16.72 13.72
N SER A 816 -40.28 -17.10 14.19
CA SER A 816 -39.03 -16.36 14.00
C SER A 816 -38.46 -16.53 12.59
N SER A 817 -38.77 -15.61 11.67
CA SER A 817 -38.09 -15.49 10.37
C SER A 817 -36.65 -14.99 10.59
N ILE A 818 -35.65 -15.66 10.01
CA ILE A 818 -34.24 -15.24 10.10
C ILE A 818 -34.04 -14.01 9.20
N GLU A 819 -33.74 -12.86 9.78
CA GLU A 819 -33.48 -11.63 9.03
C GLU A 819 -32.00 -11.57 8.59
N PHE A 820 -31.73 -11.93 7.33
CA PHE A 820 -30.38 -12.02 6.75
C PHE A 820 -29.61 -10.69 6.76
N THR A 821 -30.31 -9.58 6.56
CA THR A 821 -29.75 -8.21 6.54
C THR A 821 -29.20 -7.77 7.91
N ASN A 822 -29.56 -8.46 8.99
CA ASN A 822 -29.03 -8.21 10.33
C ASN A 822 -27.75 -9.01 10.65
N ILE A 823 -27.40 -10.03 9.87
CA ILE A 823 -26.18 -10.82 10.10
C ILE A 823 -24.92 -9.94 10.06
N PRO A 824 -24.73 -9.04 9.07
CA PRO A 824 -23.59 -8.12 9.08
C PRO A 824 -23.57 -7.20 10.31
N LYS A 825 -24.72 -6.78 10.84
CA LYS A 825 -24.80 -5.98 12.06
C LYS A 825 -24.36 -6.79 13.28
N LYS A 826 -24.80 -8.05 13.39
CA LYS A 826 -24.38 -8.97 14.47
C LYS A 826 -22.87 -9.24 14.41
N LEU A 827 -22.32 -9.50 13.22
CA LEU A 827 -20.87 -9.63 13.01
C LEU A 827 -20.12 -8.37 13.43
N ASN A 828 -20.58 -7.20 12.98
CA ASN A 828 -19.94 -5.93 13.29
C ASN A 828 -19.95 -5.62 14.80
N ALA A 829 -21.04 -5.94 15.50
CA ALA A 829 -21.13 -5.81 16.95
C ALA A 829 -20.23 -6.83 17.69
N ALA A 830 -20.12 -8.07 17.20
CA ALA A 830 -19.19 -9.04 17.74
C ALA A 830 -17.74 -8.55 17.59
N PHE A 831 -17.36 -8.07 16.40
CA PHE A 831 -16.03 -7.52 16.15
C PHE A 831 -15.72 -6.29 17.01
N GLU A 832 -16.71 -5.43 17.30
CA GLU A 832 -16.54 -4.29 18.20
C GLU A 832 -16.20 -4.72 19.63
N LYS A 833 -16.89 -5.73 20.17
CA LYS A 833 -16.58 -6.25 21.52
C LYS A 833 -15.16 -6.78 21.61
N PHE A 834 -14.67 -7.44 20.56
CA PHE A 834 -13.29 -7.92 20.47
C PHE A 834 -12.27 -6.84 20.05
N SER A 835 -12.71 -5.59 19.86
CA SER A 835 -11.85 -4.47 19.44
C SER A 835 -11.27 -3.62 20.58
N ALA A 836 -11.71 -3.88 21.82
CA ALA A 836 -11.17 -3.25 23.04
C ALA A 836 -9.71 -3.64 23.31
N ASP A 837 -9.29 -4.77 22.76
CA ASP A 837 -7.92 -5.24 22.82
C ASP A 837 -7.03 -4.37 21.89
N GLU A 838 -6.13 -3.56 22.44
CA GLU A 838 -5.25 -2.68 21.65
C GLU A 838 -4.32 -3.46 20.72
N VAL A 839 -3.94 -4.67 21.12
CA VAL A 839 -3.05 -5.53 20.33
C VAL A 839 -3.83 -6.17 19.19
N TYR A 840 -5.13 -6.46 19.35
CA TYR A 840 -5.91 -7.26 18.41
C TYR A 840 -7.16 -6.55 17.81
N GLY A 841 -7.41 -5.29 18.12
CA GLY A 841 -8.61 -4.55 17.74
C GLY A 841 -8.55 -3.85 16.38
N GLY A 842 -9.71 -3.61 15.77
CA GLY A 842 -9.86 -2.81 14.55
C GLY A 842 -9.52 -3.50 13.21
N VAL A 843 -9.15 -4.78 13.23
CA VAL A 843 -8.59 -5.49 12.06
C VAL A 843 -9.66 -6.04 11.12
N MET A 844 -10.87 -6.32 11.63
CA MET A 844 -11.98 -6.88 10.85
C MET A 844 -12.85 -5.79 10.22
N ARG A 845 -13.07 -5.92 8.91
CA ARG A 845 -13.86 -5.00 8.10
C ARG A 845 -14.95 -5.77 7.36
N THR A 846 -16.18 -5.29 7.38
CA THR A 846 -17.24 -5.87 6.54
C THR A 846 -16.96 -5.54 5.08
N THR A 847 -17.09 -6.53 4.20
CA THR A 847 -16.74 -6.40 2.79
C THR A 847 -17.99 -6.44 1.95
N THR A 848 -18.16 -5.45 1.07
CA THR A 848 -19.25 -5.40 0.12
C THR A 848 -18.78 -5.85 -1.26
N PHE A 849 -19.65 -6.57 -1.97
CA PHE A 849 -19.38 -7.04 -3.32
C PHE A 849 -20.09 -6.19 -4.36
N LYS A 850 -19.38 -5.92 -5.45
CA LYS A 850 -19.93 -5.43 -6.72
C LYS A 850 -19.37 -6.30 -7.85
N THR A 851 -20.15 -6.50 -8.90
CA THR A 851 -19.68 -7.17 -10.11
C THR A 851 -18.89 -6.18 -10.97
N GLY A 852 -17.80 -6.65 -11.59
CA GLY A 852 -16.97 -5.84 -12.46
C GLY A 852 -17.65 -5.46 -13.77
N GLU A 853 -17.20 -4.38 -14.39
CA GLU A 853 -17.77 -3.84 -15.63
C GLU A 853 -17.47 -4.68 -16.88
N LYS A 854 -16.52 -5.61 -16.80
CA LYS A 854 -16.08 -6.45 -17.92
C LYS A 854 -16.15 -7.92 -17.53
N TRP A 855 -17.13 -8.65 -18.08
CA TRP A 855 -17.22 -10.10 -17.91
C TRP A 855 -16.61 -10.81 -19.11
N ARG A 856 -16.15 -12.05 -18.92
CA ARG A 856 -15.66 -12.89 -20.03
C ARG A 856 -16.58 -14.08 -20.20
N LYS A 857 -17.26 -14.17 -21.33
CA LYS A 857 -18.09 -15.32 -21.72
C LYS A 857 -17.38 -16.13 -22.79
N SER A 858 -17.09 -17.38 -22.50
CA SER A 858 -16.67 -18.38 -23.48
C SER A 858 -17.89 -19.24 -23.84
N TYR A 859 -18.22 -19.31 -25.13
CA TYR A 859 -19.38 -20.05 -25.62
C TYR A 859 -19.04 -20.82 -26.89
N GLN A 860 -19.79 -21.88 -27.16
CA GLN A 860 -19.62 -22.71 -28.35
C GLN A 860 -20.84 -22.54 -29.27
N PRO A 861 -20.73 -21.82 -30.41
CA PRO A 861 -21.88 -21.54 -31.27
C PRO A 861 -22.59 -22.81 -31.77
N ASN A 862 -21.81 -23.81 -32.17
CA ASN A 862 -22.27 -25.12 -32.62
C ASN A 862 -21.40 -26.22 -32.00
N LEU A 863 -21.92 -27.43 -31.83
CA LEU A 863 -21.23 -28.54 -31.18
C LEU A 863 -19.85 -28.90 -31.79
N LEU A 864 -19.65 -28.59 -33.08
CA LEU A 864 -18.41 -28.84 -33.83
C LEU A 864 -17.52 -27.59 -33.99
N SER A 865 -17.97 -26.42 -33.57
CA SER A 865 -17.21 -25.16 -33.71
C SER A 865 -16.23 -24.96 -32.56
N SER A 866 -15.15 -24.21 -32.77
CA SER A 866 -14.23 -23.83 -31.70
C SER A 866 -14.91 -22.89 -30.70
N ILE A 867 -14.49 -22.97 -29.43
CA ILE A 867 -14.97 -22.09 -28.37
C ILE A 867 -14.57 -20.65 -28.72
N LYS A 868 -15.54 -19.73 -28.68
CA LYS A 868 -15.33 -18.30 -28.88
C LYS A 868 -15.44 -17.60 -27.53
N THR A 869 -14.52 -16.67 -27.26
CA THR A 869 -14.57 -15.83 -26.06
C THR A 869 -15.00 -14.41 -26.43
N LYS A 870 -16.03 -13.89 -25.76
CA LYS A 870 -16.54 -12.52 -25.91
C LYS A 870 -16.45 -11.80 -24.56
N ALA A 871 -16.02 -10.55 -24.58
CA ALA A 871 -16.08 -9.67 -23.42
C ALA A 871 -17.46 -8.98 -23.38
N PHE A 872 -18.12 -8.95 -22.22
CA PHE A 872 -19.40 -8.28 -22.01
C PHE A 872 -19.16 -7.00 -21.21
N TYR A 873 -19.50 -5.87 -21.79
CA TYR A 873 -19.47 -4.56 -21.13
C TYR A 873 -20.84 -4.25 -20.50
N VAL A 874 -20.96 -3.09 -19.85
CA VAL A 874 -22.15 -2.69 -19.08
C VAL A 874 -23.45 -2.79 -19.89
N ASP A 875 -23.46 -2.38 -21.15
CA ASP A 875 -24.66 -2.45 -21.99
C ASP A 875 -25.04 -3.89 -22.40
N ASP A 876 -24.03 -4.74 -22.62
CA ASP A 876 -24.25 -6.16 -22.85
C ASP A 876 -24.85 -6.82 -21.60
N GLN A 877 -24.36 -6.47 -20.42
CA GLN A 877 -24.86 -7.00 -19.15
C GLN A 877 -26.31 -6.59 -18.90
N LYS A 878 -26.70 -5.35 -19.20
CA LYS A 878 -28.09 -4.89 -19.11
C LYS A 878 -28.99 -5.64 -20.08
N ARG A 879 -28.56 -5.82 -21.33
CA ARG A 879 -29.33 -6.55 -22.34
C ARG A 879 -29.54 -8.01 -21.92
N GLU A 880 -28.52 -8.68 -21.39
CA GLU A 880 -28.63 -10.05 -20.91
C GLU A 880 -29.46 -10.17 -19.64
N LYS A 881 -29.39 -9.18 -18.74
CA LYS A 881 -30.28 -9.09 -17.58
C LYS A 881 -31.75 -9.03 -18.00
N ASN A 882 -32.09 -8.16 -18.94
CA ASN A 882 -33.48 -8.02 -19.41
C ASN A 882 -33.98 -9.31 -20.03
N LYS A 883 -33.20 -9.92 -20.94
CA LYS A 883 -33.53 -11.24 -21.52
C LYS A 883 -33.76 -12.33 -20.46
N ALA A 884 -32.93 -12.36 -19.42
CA ALA A 884 -33.07 -13.30 -18.33
C ALA A 884 -34.33 -13.07 -17.50
N LEU A 885 -34.71 -11.82 -17.25
CA LEU A 885 -35.93 -11.46 -16.53
C LEU A 885 -37.18 -11.71 -17.38
N ASP A 886 -37.13 -11.45 -18.69
CA ASP A 886 -38.22 -11.77 -19.63
C ASP A 886 -38.49 -13.28 -19.68
N LEU A 887 -37.42 -14.09 -19.71
CA LEU A 887 -37.54 -15.54 -19.60
C LEU A 887 -38.14 -15.94 -18.24
N LEU A 888 -37.76 -15.27 -17.16
CA LEU A 888 -38.31 -15.55 -15.82
C LEU A 888 -39.80 -15.20 -15.74
N ASP A 889 -40.24 -14.12 -16.41
CA ASP A 889 -41.64 -13.73 -16.52
C ASP A 889 -42.45 -14.80 -17.27
N ALA A 890 -41.95 -15.25 -18.42
CA ALA A 890 -42.57 -16.32 -19.20
C ALA A 890 -42.66 -17.64 -18.42
N LEU A 891 -41.59 -18.01 -17.70
CA LEU A 891 -41.51 -19.25 -16.90
C LEU A 891 -42.36 -19.24 -15.64
N SER A 892 -42.69 -18.06 -15.12
CA SER A 892 -43.52 -17.88 -13.92
C SER A 892 -44.96 -17.52 -14.24
N ARG A 893 -45.35 -17.42 -15.53
CA ARG A 893 -46.65 -16.87 -15.95
C ARG A 893 -46.91 -15.53 -15.26
N SER A 894 -45.94 -14.62 -15.40
CA SER A 894 -45.90 -13.29 -14.78
C SER A 894 -46.08 -13.31 -13.26
N GLY A 895 -45.37 -14.22 -12.58
CA GLY A 895 -45.33 -14.34 -11.11
C GLY A 895 -46.40 -15.23 -10.48
N SER A 896 -47.36 -15.76 -11.26
CA SER A 896 -48.42 -16.62 -10.72
C SER A 896 -47.96 -18.05 -10.38
N LEU A 897 -46.92 -18.55 -11.05
CA LEU A 897 -46.34 -19.87 -10.84
C LEU A 897 -45.04 -19.75 -10.02
N PRO A 898 -44.97 -20.36 -8.82
CA PRO A 898 -43.74 -20.36 -8.02
C PRO A 898 -42.65 -21.19 -8.69
N ILE A 899 -41.40 -20.82 -8.44
CA ILE A 899 -40.24 -21.57 -8.92
C ILE A 899 -39.83 -22.57 -7.84
N ALA A 900 -40.04 -23.86 -8.11
CA ALA A 900 -39.83 -24.93 -7.14
C ALA A 900 -38.39 -25.49 -7.13
N CYS A 901 -37.61 -25.22 -8.17
CA CYS A 901 -36.26 -25.78 -8.35
C CYS A 901 -35.22 -24.66 -8.49
N ALA A 902 -34.94 -24.00 -7.38
CA ALA A 902 -33.89 -22.99 -7.27
C ALA A 902 -32.95 -23.26 -6.09
N GLU A 903 -31.74 -22.71 -6.17
CA GLU A 903 -30.77 -22.68 -5.09
C GLU A 903 -30.38 -21.22 -4.84
N LEU A 904 -30.44 -20.77 -3.58
CA LEU A 904 -30.07 -19.41 -3.20
C LEU A 904 -28.89 -19.44 -2.23
N HIS A 905 -27.77 -18.87 -2.67
CA HIS A 905 -26.55 -18.72 -1.88
C HIS A 905 -26.45 -17.28 -1.38
N ILE A 906 -26.51 -17.10 -0.06
CA ILE A 906 -26.41 -15.82 0.62
C ILE A 906 -24.99 -15.71 1.17
N ILE A 907 -24.23 -14.73 0.70
CA ILE A 907 -22.82 -14.54 1.04
C ILE A 907 -22.65 -13.27 1.89
N VAL A 908 -22.08 -13.44 3.08
CA VAL A 908 -21.63 -12.35 3.93
C VAL A 908 -20.12 -12.40 4.02
N ALA A 909 -19.43 -11.33 3.65
CA ALA A 909 -17.98 -11.30 3.66
C ALA A 909 -17.38 -10.32 4.66
N SER A 910 -16.21 -10.67 5.17
CA SER A 910 -15.40 -9.82 6.02
C SER A 910 -13.92 -9.98 5.71
N THR A 911 -13.21 -8.86 5.63
CA THR A 911 -11.77 -8.81 5.39
C THR A 911 -11.03 -8.55 6.71
N HIS A 912 -10.17 -9.48 7.09
CA HIS A 912 -9.14 -9.31 8.10
C HIS A 912 -7.96 -8.54 7.48
N SER A 913 -7.86 -7.24 7.79
CA SER A 913 -6.92 -6.32 7.16
C SER A 913 -5.69 -6.04 8.02
N PHE A 914 -4.53 -6.52 7.59
CA PHE A 914 -3.25 -6.20 8.22
C PHE A 914 -2.62 -4.95 7.59
N GLU A 915 -2.06 -4.07 8.41
CA GLU A 915 -1.42 -2.83 7.97
C GLU A 915 -0.04 -3.04 7.31
N GLN A 916 0.60 -4.18 7.59
CA GLN A 916 1.95 -4.48 7.14
C GLN A 916 1.99 -5.86 6.47
N SER A 917 3.16 -6.25 5.95
CA SER A 917 3.36 -7.60 5.42
C SER A 917 3.26 -8.66 6.52
N VAL A 918 3.11 -9.93 6.15
CA VAL A 918 3.08 -11.05 7.12
C VAL A 918 4.33 -11.02 8.00
N VAL A 919 5.50 -10.87 7.37
CA VAL A 919 6.80 -10.84 8.04
C VAL A 919 6.92 -9.63 8.97
N ASP A 920 6.54 -8.45 8.52
CA ASP A 920 6.58 -7.25 9.36
C ASP A 920 5.60 -7.35 10.54
N THR A 921 4.44 -8.01 10.35
CA THR A 921 3.48 -8.24 11.44
C THR A 921 4.06 -9.16 12.51
N VAL A 922 4.74 -10.23 12.10
CA VAL A 922 5.37 -11.18 13.03
C VAL A 922 6.56 -10.56 13.74
N VAL A 923 7.43 -9.86 13.00
CA VAL A 923 8.67 -9.31 13.55
C VAL A 923 8.40 -7.93 14.17
N LYS A 924 8.15 -6.89 13.36
CA LYS A 924 8.05 -5.50 13.85
C LYS A 924 6.92 -5.28 14.85
N LYS A 925 5.74 -5.83 14.57
CA LYS A 925 4.61 -5.75 15.51
C LYS A 925 4.67 -6.81 16.60
N ASN A 926 5.57 -7.79 16.53
CA ASN A 926 5.65 -8.90 17.48
C ASN A 926 4.29 -9.59 17.71
N VAL A 927 3.50 -9.74 16.63
CA VAL A 927 2.14 -10.32 16.68
C VAL A 927 2.09 -11.58 15.84
N ASN A 928 1.57 -12.66 16.40
CA ASN A 928 1.24 -13.86 15.65
C ASN A 928 -0.05 -13.65 14.81
N PRO A 929 0.01 -13.56 13.47
CA PRO A 929 -1.18 -13.36 12.65
C PRO A 929 -2.11 -14.59 12.64
N ILE A 930 -1.60 -15.78 12.94
CA ILE A 930 -2.39 -17.02 12.94
C ILE A 930 -3.46 -16.95 14.01
N GLU A 931 -3.09 -16.61 15.25
CA GLU A 931 -4.01 -16.46 16.39
C GLU A 931 -5.10 -15.42 16.10
N LYS A 932 -4.74 -14.32 15.42
CA LYS A 932 -5.71 -13.30 15.01
C LYS A 932 -6.75 -13.83 14.03
N ILE A 933 -6.29 -14.58 13.03
CA ILE A 933 -7.16 -15.17 12.00
C ILE A 933 -8.02 -16.27 12.62
N GLU A 934 -7.44 -17.15 13.44
CA GLU A 934 -8.10 -18.23 14.18
C GLU A 934 -9.25 -17.68 15.02
N ARG A 935 -9.00 -16.67 15.85
CA ARG A 935 -10.03 -15.98 16.63
C ARG A 935 -11.17 -15.45 15.77
N SER A 936 -10.82 -14.83 14.64
CA SER A 936 -11.80 -14.24 13.74
C SER A 936 -12.67 -15.31 13.06
N HIS A 937 -12.07 -16.42 12.66
CA HIS A 937 -12.74 -17.57 12.08
C HIS A 937 -13.73 -18.18 13.07
N LEU A 938 -13.33 -18.35 14.33
CA LEU A 938 -14.20 -18.89 15.38
C LEU A 938 -15.42 -18.00 15.67
N VAL A 939 -15.23 -16.67 15.72
CA VAL A 939 -16.34 -15.72 15.93
C VAL A 939 -17.36 -15.81 14.78
N VAL A 940 -16.88 -15.85 13.55
CA VAL A 940 -17.75 -15.93 12.36
C VAL A 940 -18.43 -17.29 12.27
N ALA A 941 -17.69 -18.38 12.48
CA ALA A 941 -18.23 -19.74 12.46
C ALA A 941 -19.34 -19.90 13.52
N SER A 942 -19.10 -19.41 14.74
CA SER A 942 -20.08 -19.46 15.83
C SER A 942 -21.37 -18.72 15.47
N LEU A 943 -21.27 -17.54 14.87
CA LEU A 943 -22.44 -16.75 14.49
C LEU A 943 -23.24 -17.37 13.33
N ILE A 944 -22.56 -17.95 12.34
CA ILE A 944 -23.21 -18.49 11.13
C ILE A 944 -23.88 -19.83 11.42
N HIS A 945 -23.16 -20.72 12.10
CA HIS A 945 -23.70 -22.00 12.50
C HIS A 945 -24.70 -21.89 13.66
N ASP A 946 -24.66 -20.79 14.42
CA ASP A 946 -25.48 -20.56 15.62
C ASP A 946 -25.20 -21.61 16.70
N VAL A 947 -23.89 -21.85 16.92
CA VAL A 947 -23.35 -22.89 17.80
C VAL A 947 -22.20 -22.34 18.63
N GLY A 948 -22.11 -22.73 19.90
CA GLY A 948 -21.02 -22.36 20.80
C GLY A 948 -19.68 -23.01 20.43
N LEU A 949 -18.58 -22.40 20.87
CA LEU A 949 -17.21 -22.80 20.49
C LEU A 949 -16.86 -24.26 20.81
N GLU A 950 -17.40 -24.82 21.90
CA GLU A 950 -17.16 -26.21 22.32
C GLU A 950 -17.56 -27.25 21.27
N LYS A 951 -18.61 -26.96 20.50
CA LYS A 951 -19.13 -27.87 19.46
C LYS A 951 -18.48 -27.62 18.09
N LEU A 952 -17.88 -26.44 17.87
CA LEU A 952 -17.19 -26.12 16.63
C LEU A 952 -15.84 -26.83 16.52
N LEU A 953 -15.17 -27.07 17.64
CA LEU A 953 -13.81 -27.60 17.71
C LEU A 953 -13.81 -29.14 17.82
N ARG A 954 -12.83 -29.81 17.17
CA ARG A 954 -12.65 -31.27 17.28
C ARG A 954 -12.21 -31.72 18.67
N SER A 955 -11.43 -30.89 19.37
CA SER A 955 -10.76 -31.29 20.61
C SER A 955 -10.84 -30.22 21.69
N THR A 956 -11.09 -30.66 22.93
CA THR A 956 -11.07 -29.81 24.12
C THR A 956 -9.66 -29.26 24.45
N HIS A 957 -8.60 -29.89 23.94
CA HIS A 957 -7.23 -29.38 24.08
C HIS A 957 -7.03 -28.09 23.26
N GLU A 958 -7.54 -28.07 22.03
CA GLU A 958 -7.48 -26.88 21.17
C GLU A 958 -8.24 -25.71 21.80
N LEU A 959 -9.39 -25.97 22.42
CA LEU A 959 -10.13 -24.97 23.17
C LEU A 959 -9.26 -24.35 24.28
N LYS A 960 -8.53 -25.14 25.08
CA LYS A 960 -7.64 -24.61 26.12
C LYS A 960 -6.50 -23.75 25.55
N ARG A 961 -5.89 -24.18 24.43
CA ARG A 961 -4.85 -23.41 23.72
C ARG A 961 -5.38 -22.06 23.25
N ILE A 962 -6.57 -22.06 22.63
CA ILE A 962 -7.23 -20.86 22.10
C ILE A 962 -7.58 -19.89 23.23
N VAL A 963 -8.11 -20.41 24.32
CA VAL A 963 -8.46 -19.62 25.51
C VAL A 963 -7.24 -18.97 26.15
N GLY A 964 -6.09 -19.65 26.13
CA GLY A 964 -4.84 -19.11 26.66
C GLY A 964 -4.39 -17.81 26.00
N HIS A 965 -4.63 -17.63 24.69
CA HIS A 965 -4.24 -16.43 23.95
C HIS A 965 -5.43 -15.54 23.53
N SER A 966 -6.67 -15.97 23.77
CA SER A 966 -7.89 -15.22 23.47
C SER A 966 -8.97 -15.48 24.52
N PRO A 967 -8.77 -15.01 25.77
CA PRO A 967 -9.67 -15.29 26.89
C PRO A 967 -11.07 -14.71 26.69
N LEU A 968 -11.19 -13.61 25.94
CA LEU A 968 -12.47 -12.95 25.62
C LEU A 968 -13.44 -13.85 24.83
N LEU A 969 -12.95 -14.93 24.20
CA LEU A 969 -13.80 -15.88 23.47
C LEU A 969 -14.73 -16.71 24.38
N LEU A 970 -14.38 -16.89 25.66
CA LEU A 970 -15.19 -17.64 26.63
C LEU A 970 -16.13 -16.79 27.45
N ASP A 971 -16.04 -15.46 27.38
CA ASP A 971 -16.89 -14.60 28.18
C ASP A 971 -18.34 -14.75 27.68
N ASN A 972 -19.07 -15.60 28.43
CA ASN A 972 -20.23 -16.39 28.02
C ASN A 972 -21.49 -15.58 27.70
N SER A 973 -21.39 -14.26 27.58
CA SER A 973 -22.47 -13.39 27.06
C SER A 973 -22.49 -13.30 25.53
N SER A 974 -21.42 -13.73 24.84
CA SER A 974 -21.20 -13.45 23.42
C SER A 974 -21.69 -14.54 22.45
N THR A 975 -21.74 -15.81 22.86
CA THR A 975 -22.24 -16.91 22.02
C THR A 975 -23.58 -17.51 22.50
N ARG A 976 -23.98 -17.29 23.76
CA ARG A 976 -25.33 -17.62 24.28
C ARG A 976 -26.26 -16.41 24.40
N GLY A 977 -25.74 -15.22 24.69
CA GLY A 977 -26.55 -14.00 24.92
C GLY A 977 -27.09 -13.30 23.66
N LEU A 978 -26.92 -13.90 22.47
CA LEU A 978 -27.62 -13.47 21.25
C LEU A 978 -28.85 -14.35 20.95
N ILE A 979 -29.11 -15.37 21.78
CA ILE A 979 -30.21 -16.34 21.65
C ILE A 979 -31.43 -15.91 22.48
N ASP A 980 -31.25 -15.12 23.55
CA ASP A 980 -32.34 -14.56 24.37
C ASP A 980 -32.14 -13.06 24.55
N ASN A 981 -32.72 -12.24 23.68
CA ASN A 981 -33.10 -10.86 23.98
C ASN A 981 -34.55 -10.68 23.50
N ASN A 982 -35.45 -11.35 24.19
CA ASN A 982 -36.85 -10.99 24.32
C ASN A 982 -37.11 -10.76 25.82
N GLU A 983 -36.72 -9.58 26.30
CA GLU A 983 -37.43 -8.88 27.38
C GLU A 983 -37.75 -7.47 26.89
#